data_AF-A0A5M3YTS3-F1
#
_entry.id   AF-A0A5M3YTS3-F1
#
_cell.length_a   1.000
_cell.length_b   1.000
_cell.length_c   1.000
_cell.angle_alpha   90.00
_cell.angle_beta   90.00
_cell.angle_gamma   90.00
#
_symmetry.space_group_name_H-M   'P 1'
#
loop_
_entity.id
_entity.type
_entity.pdbx_description
1 polymer ?
#
loop_
_entity_poly.entity_id
_entity_poly.type
_entity_poly.pdbx_seq_one_letter_code
_entity_poly.pdbx_strand_id
1 'polypeptide(L)'
;MFKKKPTIKNLSPLRSSDRRKIADQIISDYKIEVPAQQPASDEPNSSAPNLTSIRNSLLPENSQSARFTTTAGPQLREVQGTVYVGTHPGGDERILWFKLEHGPGADGRFYPTVYTLWQNPNLVPLLHTPDFVMGKLRGGADLMTPGLADEPPFPERAVKGAVVAVAGLDKHTVPMFVGICEIDISALGEVQGTKGHAVRGLHWEGDEIWAWSSASRPGQPAPEYLEGWDDELEGEEGELREVEEGVDSLTLGEKEGSPAEAEDQPGEAPEEPTEEPAVVEKEPSTAEIDLAFERAFLYSLYKLKQDNPTAPSYGLSFPIQPSAVISNMVSPYLPIYSAQQAQFYNIKKTSWKNVKKFIKHLGKQRLVLSKERSGGETVIMDVDFNDRRVQEFVPYKLPSKNAALGNAGKSAGNKKPPATEGDSSVGQTLTVQTLYRPTPKLVPTVFPARSTSDPSNFYRYTDVSNNLDQYLQSQSPSIIDPQNRRIINLNPFLANTIFSSSSNDDRSTLARGKTTRDALLKRITEDHSFMTAHYAILRAGQTLADVKPKAGAAPKVNVTLERRTGSKTVTKVSNLEVFGIIPNLLAEELQKKCASSTSVAQANGAPKGVMEVLVQGDQRRALETALLRRGLKSQWIEVVDKTKKKK
;
A
#
# COMPACT_ATOMS: atom_id res chain seq x y z
N MET A 1 -3.48 6.18 -22.94
CA MET A 1 -4.69 5.73 -23.68
C MET A 1 -5.88 5.40 -22.77
N PHE A 2 -5.72 4.62 -21.70
CA PHE A 2 -6.83 4.11 -20.89
C PHE A 2 -7.24 4.98 -19.70
N LYS A 3 -7.39 6.31 -19.92
CA LYS A 3 -7.90 7.24 -18.88
C LYS A 3 -9.36 6.98 -18.51
N LYS A 4 -10.14 6.45 -19.45
CA LYS A 4 -11.56 6.17 -19.31
C LYS A 4 -11.77 4.66 -19.31
N LYS A 5 -12.74 4.22 -18.51
CA LYS A 5 -13.08 2.81 -18.36
C LYS A 5 -13.41 2.17 -19.71
N PRO A 6 -12.59 1.20 -20.20
CA PRO A 6 -12.87 0.51 -21.45
C PRO A 6 -14.04 -0.46 -21.27
N THR A 7 -14.83 -0.66 -22.34
CA THR A 7 -15.83 -1.71 -22.38
C THR A 7 -15.20 -2.96 -22.97
N ILE A 8 -14.95 -3.97 -22.13
CA ILE A 8 -14.35 -5.24 -22.54
C ILE A 8 -15.48 -6.27 -22.70
N LYS A 9 -15.53 -6.92 -23.87
CA LYS A 9 -16.48 -8.00 -24.16
C LYS A 9 -16.10 -9.30 -23.42
N ASN A 10 -16.93 -10.32 -23.56
CA ASN A 10 -16.67 -11.62 -22.94
C ASN A 10 -15.31 -12.19 -23.35
N LEU A 11 -14.58 -12.70 -22.36
CA LEU A 11 -13.30 -13.35 -22.55
C LEU A 11 -13.50 -14.71 -23.25
N SER A 12 -12.62 -15.00 -24.19
CA SER A 12 -12.59 -16.26 -24.93
C SER A 12 -11.21 -16.91 -24.77
N PRO A 13 -11.13 -18.19 -24.35
CA PRO A 13 -9.86 -18.88 -24.19
C PRO A 13 -9.12 -18.99 -25.53
N LEU A 14 -7.81 -18.75 -25.51
CA LEU A 14 -6.98 -18.89 -26.70
C LEU A 14 -6.67 -20.36 -26.99
N ARG A 15 -6.75 -20.76 -28.26
CA ARG A 15 -6.25 -22.07 -28.69
C ARG A 15 -4.73 -22.09 -28.60
N SER A 16 -4.16 -23.26 -28.27
CA SER A 16 -2.72 -23.43 -28.14
C SER A 16 -1.95 -23.07 -29.43
N SER A 17 -2.52 -23.33 -30.61
CA SER A 17 -1.95 -22.94 -31.90
C SER A 17 -1.86 -21.43 -32.06
N ASP A 18 -2.90 -20.70 -31.67
CA ASP A 18 -2.98 -19.26 -31.83
C ASP A 18 -2.10 -18.55 -30.79
N ARG A 19 -2.06 -19.09 -29.56
CA ARG A 19 -1.13 -18.64 -28.51
C ARG A 19 0.33 -18.69 -28.97
N ARG A 20 0.76 -19.81 -29.58
CA ARG A 20 2.13 -19.95 -30.10
C ARG A 20 2.42 -18.94 -31.21
N LYS A 21 1.49 -18.77 -32.17
CA LYS A 21 1.64 -17.78 -33.25
C LYS A 21 1.75 -16.36 -32.72
N ILE A 22 0.94 -15.99 -31.73
CA ILE A 22 0.99 -14.66 -31.12
C ILE A 22 2.30 -14.48 -30.36
N ALA A 23 2.73 -15.46 -29.57
CA ALA A 23 4.00 -15.39 -28.86
C ALA A 23 5.19 -15.29 -29.83
N ASP A 24 5.17 -16.03 -30.94
CA ASP A 24 6.19 -15.93 -31.99
C ASP A 24 6.19 -14.57 -32.68
N GLN A 25 5.01 -13.98 -32.89
CA GLN A 25 4.89 -12.61 -33.38
C GLN A 25 5.47 -11.60 -32.38
N ILE A 26 5.19 -11.73 -31.09
CA ILE A 26 5.75 -10.85 -30.05
C ILE A 26 7.28 -10.97 -30.00
N ILE A 27 7.81 -12.20 -30.04
CA ILE A 27 9.26 -12.45 -30.08
C ILE A 27 9.90 -11.75 -31.29
N SER A 28 9.26 -11.83 -32.46
CA SER A 28 9.72 -11.15 -33.68
C SER A 28 9.62 -9.62 -33.58
N ASP A 29 8.50 -9.09 -33.06
CA ASP A 29 8.24 -7.65 -33.00
C ASP A 29 9.19 -6.95 -32.02
N TYR A 30 9.52 -7.61 -30.90
CA TYR A 30 10.38 -7.08 -29.84
C TYR A 30 11.85 -7.53 -29.93
N LYS A 31 12.19 -8.36 -30.92
CA LYS A 31 13.54 -8.93 -31.12
C LYS A 31 14.11 -9.58 -29.86
N ILE A 32 13.29 -10.40 -29.19
CA ILE A 32 13.70 -11.09 -27.97
C ILE A 32 14.76 -12.14 -28.34
N GLU A 33 15.89 -12.14 -27.63
CA GLU A 33 16.93 -13.13 -27.84
C GLU A 33 16.43 -14.52 -27.43
N VAL A 34 16.39 -15.43 -28.39
CA VAL A 34 16.05 -16.83 -28.14
C VAL A 34 17.37 -17.60 -28.08
N PRO A 35 17.75 -18.18 -26.93
CA PRO A 35 18.95 -19.01 -26.85
C PRO A 35 18.87 -20.11 -27.90
N ALA A 36 19.84 -20.15 -28.82
CA ALA A 36 19.93 -21.22 -29.80
C ALA A 36 20.10 -22.55 -29.04
N GLN A 37 19.36 -23.59 -29.43
CA GLN A 37 19.55 -24.94 -28.91
C GLN A 37 21.00 -25.37 -29.19
N GLN A 38 21.87 -25.34 -28.18
CA GLN A 38 23.15 -26.01 -28.27
C GLN A 38 22.89 -27.53 -28.40
N PRO A 39 23.55 -28.24 -29.33
CA PRO A 39 23.51 -29.69 -29.34
C PRO A 39 24.08 -30.21 -28.02
N ALA A 40 23.36 -31.15 -27.40
CA ALA A 40 23.60 -31.65 -26.05
C ALA A 40 25.08 -31.86 -25.70
N SER A 41 25.61 -31.04 -24.79
CA SER A 41 26.80 -31.35 -24.00
C SER A 41 26.36 -31.88 -22.64
N ASP A 42 26.90 -33.04 -22.27
CA ASP A 42 26.63 -33.81 -21.05
C ASP A 42 27.12 -33.09 -19.77
N GLU A 43 26.47 -32.01 -19.35
CA GLU A 43 26.60 -31.50 -17.97
C GLU A 43 25.23 -31.16 -17.34
N PRO A 44 24.87 -31.74 -16.18
CA PRO A 44 23.59 -31.49 -15.54
C PRO A 44 23.74 -30.38 -14.50
N ASN A 45 23.52 -29.11 -14.85
CA ASN A 45 22.93 -28.07 -13.95
C ASN A 45 22.92 -26.61 -14.48
N SER A 46 22.66 -26.36 -15.76
CA SER A 46 22.15 -25.03 -16.19
C SER A 46 21.24 -25.16 -17.42
N SER A 47 19.95 -25.39 -17.20
CA SER A 47 18.99 -25.42 -18.31
C SER A 47 18.68 -23.99 -18.76
N ALA A 48 19.32 -23.54 -19.85
CA ALA A 48 18.92 -22.32 -20.55
C ALA A 48 17.40 -22.34 -20.86
N PRO A 49 16.72 -21.19 -20.85
CA PRO A 49 15.28 -21.14 -21.10
C PRO A 49 14.97 -21.62 -22.52
N ASN A 50 14.35 -22.80 -22.64
CA ASN A 50 13.85 -23.30 -23.91
C ASN A 50 12.80 -22.32 -24.50
N LEU A 51 12.67 -22.25 -25.84
CA LEU A 51 11.70 -21.41 -26.56
C LEU A 51 10.27 -21.52 -25.98
N THR A 52 9.87 -22.73 -25.58
CA THR A 52 8.58 -22.98 -24.91
C THR A 52 8.42 -22.23 -23.58
N SER A 53 9.50 -22.10 -22.80
CA SER A 53 9.53 -21.35 -21.55
C SER A 53 9.30 -19.86 -21.82
N ILE A 54 9.99 -19.29 -22.82
CA ILE A 54 9.84 -17.88 -23.22
C ILE A 54 8.39 -17.60 -23.66
N ARG A 55 7.82 -18.48 -24.50
CA ARG A 55 6.42 -18.36 -24.93
C ARG A 55 5.44 -18.37 -23.75
N ASN A 56 5.67 -19.26 -22.79
CA ASN A 56 4.82 -19.38 -21.60
C ASN A 56 5.01 -18.20 -20.63
N SER A 57 6.21 -17.59 -20.60
CA SER A 57 6.47 -16.37 -19.84
C SER A 57 5.72 -15.17 -20.42
N LEU A 58 5.73 -15.00 -21.75
CA LEU A 58 5.04 -13.89 -22.42
C LEU A 58 3.52 -14.06 -22.43
N LEU A 59 3.03 -15.29 -22.68
CA LEU A 59 1.62 -15.65 -22.78
C LEU A 59 1.36 -16.98 -22.04
N PRO A 60 0.95 -16.93 -20.77
CA PRO A 60 0.65 -18.10 -19.95
C PRO A 60 -0.39 -19.03 -20.57
N GLU A 61 -0.43 -20.28 -20.12
CA GLU A 61 -1.29 -21.29 -20.74
C GLU A 61 -2.79 -21.00 -20.64
N ASN A 62 -3.19 -20.31 -19.57
CA ASN A 62 -4.56 -19.91 -19.29
C ASN A 62 -4.96 -18.59 -19.98
N SER A 63 -4.18 -18.13 -20.97
CA SER A 63 -4.44 -16.85 -21.64
C SER A 63 -5.77 -16.83 -22.38
N GLN A 64 -6.52 -15.75 -22.18
CA GLN A 64 -7.80 -15.45 -22.81
C GLN A 64 -7.68 -14.17 -23.63
N SER A 65 -8.58 -13.99 -24.58
CA SER A 65 -8.66 -12.77 -25.39
C SER A 65 -10.06 -12.17 -25.30
N ALA A 66 -10.14 -10.84 -25.33
CA ALA A 66 -11.41 -10.12 -25.45
C ALA A 66 -11.23 -8.88 -26.31
N ARG A 67 -12.30 -8.52 -27.04
CA ARG A 67 -12.36 -7.23 -27.73
C ARG A 67 -12.74 -6.14 -26.75
N PHE A 68 -12.05 -5.02 -26.82
CA PHE A 68 -12.37 -3.84 -26.04
C PHE A 68 -12.73 -2.66 -26.96
N THR A 69 -13.57 -1.77 -26.44
CA THR A 69 -13.83 -0.47 -27.02
C THR A 69 -13.56 0.62 -25.99
N THR A 70 -12.87 1.68 -26.39
CA THR A 70 -12.57 2.84 -25.55
C THR A 70 -12.64 4.12 -26.37
N THR A 71 -12.49 5.28 -25.72
CA THR A 71 -12.42 6.58 -26.40
C THR A 71 -11.08 7.25 -26.12
N ALA A 72 -10.45 7.79 -27.16
CA ALA A 72 -9.15 8.44 -27.07
C ALA A 72 -9.17 9.87 -27.66
N GLY A 73 -8.34 10.72 -27.08
CA GLY A 73 -8.11 12.09 -27.52
C GLY A 73 -9.19 13.11 -27.09
N PRO A 74 -8.95 14.41 -27.35
CA PRO A 74 -9.87 15.50 -26.99
C PRO A 74 -11.23 15.39 -27.67
N GLN A 75 -11.27 14.84 -28.89
CA GLN A 75 -12.48 14.65 -29.69
C GLN A 75 -13.23 13.34 -29.38
N LEU A 76 -12.80 12.58 -28.36
CA LEU A 76 -13.45 11.34 -27.90
C LEU A 76 -13.70 10.32 -29.03
N ARG A 77 -12.72 10.13 -29.92
CA ARG A 77 -12.83 9.17 -31.01
C ARG A 77 -12.80 7.75 -30.45
N GLU A 78 -13.65 6.88 -30.98
CA GLU A 78 -13.68 5.47 -30.59
C GLU A 78 -12.42 4.75 -31.08
N VAL A 79 -11.84 3.94 -30.19
CA VAL A 79 -10.71 3.05 -30.46
C VAL A 79 -11.12 1.65 -30.07
N GLN A 80 -10.84 0.69 -30.95
CA GLN A 80 -11.17 -0.70 -30.76
C GLN A 80 -9.93 -1.57 -30.90
N GLY A 81 -9.88 -2.63 -30.12
CA GLY A 81 -8.74 -3.54 -30.12
C GLY A 81 -9.02 -4.82 -29.37
N THR A 82 -7.97 -5.60 -29.18
CA THR A 82 -8.01 -6.88 -28.49
C THR A 82 -7.08 -6.83 -27.28
N VAL A 83 -7.59 -7.19 -26.10
CA VAL A 83 -6.79 -7.41 -24.90
C VAL A 83 -6.54 -8.90 -24.72
N TYR A 84 -5.38 -9.22 -24.17
CA TYR A 84 -4.95 -10.57 -23.83
C TYR A 84 -4.75 -10.62 -22.32
N VAL A 85 -5.49 -11.51 -21.69
CA VAL A 85 -5.60 -11.65 -20.25
C VAL A 85 -4.97 -12.98 -19.85
N GLY A 86 -4.17 -13.00 -18.80
CA GLY A 86 -3.53 -14.23 -18.34
C GLY A 86 -3.16 -14.13 -16.86
N THR A 87 -2.68 -15.25 -16.32
CA THR A 87 -2.20 -15.33 -14.94
C THR A 87 -0.75 -15.79 -14.95
N HIS A 88 0.15 -14.96 -14.47
CA HIS A 88 1.53 -15.38 -14.20
C HIS A 88 1.59 -16.25 -12.93
N PRO A 89 2.60 -17.12 -12.78
CA PRO A 89 2.75 -17.97 -11.59
C PRO A 89 2.71 -17.14 -10.29
N GLY A 90 1.80 -17.46 -9.37
CA GLY A 90 1.63 -16.74 -8.11
C GLY A 90 0.89 -15.40 -8.19
N GLY A 91 0.44 -14.98 -9.39
CA GLY A 91 -0.30 -13.74 -9.61
C GLY A 91 -1.81 -13.93 -9.74
N ASP A 92 -2.54 -12.81 -9.83
CA ASP A 92 -3.95 -12.80 -10.22
C ASP A 92 -4.09 -12.70 -11.75
N GLU A 93 -5.27 -13.02 -12.28
CA GLU A 93 -5.60 -12.76 -13.69
C GLU A 93 -5.60 -11.23 -13.99
N ARG A 94 -4.75 -10.81 -14.95
CA ARG A 94 -4.56 -9.42 -15.38
C ARG A 94 -4.42 -9.32 -16.89
N ILE A 95 -4.61 -8.11 -17.44
CA ILE A 95 -4.32 -7.84 -18.86
C ILE A 95 -2.81 -7.75 -19.03
N LEU A 96 -2.25 -8.61 -19.88
CA LEU A 96 -0.83 -8.73 -20.15
C LEU A 96 -0.44 -7.97 -21.42
N TRP A 97 -1.26 -8.09 -22.45
CA TRP A 97 -1.02 -7.45 -23.74
C TRP A 97 -2.29 -6.79 -24.26
N PHE A 98 -2.14 -5.75 -25.04
CA PHE A 98 -3.23 -5.18 -25.82
C PHE A 98 -2.77 -4.84 -27.23
N LYS A 99 -3.69 -4.97 -28.19
CA LYS A 99 -3.46 -4.71 -29.61
C LYS A 99 -4.52 -3.74 -30.12
N LEU A 100 -4.08 -2.72 -30.85
CA LEU A 100 -4.97 -1.71 -31.43
C LEU A 100 -5.27 -2.06 -32.88
N GLU A 101 -6.56 -2.27 -33.21
CA GLU A 101 -7.00 -2.66 -34.55
C GLU A 101 -7.65 -1.50 -35.31
N HIS A 102 -8.42 -0.66 -34.61
CA HIS A 102 -9.13 0.46 -35.22
C HIS A 102 -9.04 1.71 -34.36
N GLY A 103 -8.77 2.87 -34.99
CA GLY A 103 -8.77 4.19 -34.35
C GLY A 103 -7.47 4.96 -34.57
N PRO A 104 -7.36 6.19 -34.03
CA PRO A 104 -6.12 6.97 -34.06
C PRO A 104 -4.97 6.24 -33.37
N GLY A 105 -3.86 6.04 -34.09
CA GLY A 105 -2.70 5.32 -33.58
C GLY A 105 -2.82 3.79 -33.60
N ALA A 106 -3.78 3.23 -34.35
CA ALA A 106 -3.85 1.80 -34.61
C ALA A 106 -2.78 1.38 -35.63
N ASP A 107 -1.84 0.56 -35.17
CA ASP A 107 -0.73 0.02 -35.97
C ASP A 107 -0.70 -1.51 -35.98
N GLY A 108 -1.66 -2.16 -35.30
CA GLY A 108 -1.77 -3.61 -35.26
C GLY A 108 -0.67 -4.32 -34.46
N ARG A 109 0.19 -3.58 -33.76
CA ARG A 109 1.25 -4.12 -32.90
C ARG A 109 0.69 -4.56 -31.55
N PHE A 110 1.40 -5.47 -30.89
CA PHE A 110 1.13 -5.86 -29.52
C PHE A 110 1.86 -4.92 -28.59
N TYR A 111 1.19 -4.41 -27.57
CA TYR A 111 1.79 -3.56 -26.54
C TYR A 111 1.75 -4.27 -25.20
N PRO A 112 2.88 -4.34 -24.46
CA PRO A 112 2.92 -4.91 -23.13
C PRO A 112 2.23 -3.96 -22.14
N THR A 113 1.62 -4.53 -21.11
CA THR A 113 1.22 -3.78 -19.91
C THR A 113 2.39 -3.73 -18.92
N VAL A 114 2.27 -2.88 -17.89
CA VAL A 114 3.28 -2.84 -16.82
C VAL A 114 3.43 -4.20 -16.14
N TYR A 115 2.34 -4.99 -16.03
CA TYR A 115 2.40 -6.35 -15.47
C TYR A 115 3.31 -7.29 -16.28
N THR A 116 3.29 -7.19 -17.60
CA THR A 116 4.15 -8.00 -18.47
C THR A 116 5.61 -7.57 -18.32
N LEU A 117 5.86 -6.27 -18.21
CA LEU A 117 7.20 -5.71 -18.02
C LEU A 117 7.79 -6.03 -16.65
N TRP A 118 6.95 -6.18 -15.62
CA TRP A 118 7.40 -6.61 -14.29
C TRP A 118 7.82 -8.09 -14.24
N GLN A 119 7.39 -8.90 -15.21
CA GLN A 119 7.71 -10.33 -15.28
C GLN A 119 8.77 -10.66 -16.34
N ASN A 120 8.96 -9.77 -17.32
CA ASN A 120 9.90 -9.96 -18.41
C ASN A 120 10.78 -8.69 -18.51
N PRO A 121 11.88 -8.63 -17.74
CA PRO A 121 12.88 -7.56 -17.86
C PRO A 121 13.47 -7.45 -19.26
N ASN A 122 13.97 -6.27 -19.62
CA ASN A 122 14.66 -5.96 -20.90
C ASN A 122 13.87 -6.23 -22.18
N LEU A 123 12.54 -6.38 -22.07
CA LEU A 123 11.64 -6.56 -23.21
C LEU A 123 11.58 -5.30 -24.09
N VAL A 124 11.67 -4.12 -23.48
CA VAL A 124 11.68 -2.79 -24.11
C VAL A 124 12.74 -1.93 -23.42
N PRO A 125 13.32 -0.91 -24.07
CA PRO A 125 14.24 0.00 -23.39
C PRO A 125 13.55 0.75 -22.25
N LEU A 126 14.29 0.96 -21.16
CA LEU A 126 13.85 1.69 -19.98
C LEU A 126 14.40 3.11 -20.01
N LEU A 127 13.53 4.09 -19.75
CA LEU A 127 13.91 5.50 -19.60
C LEU A 127 13.59 5.96 -18.19
N HIS A 128 14.35 6.92 -17.66
CA HIS A 128 14.09 7.43 -16.32
C HIS A 128 13.55 8.86 -16.33
N THR A 129 12.73 9.16 -15.34
CA THR A 129 12.13 10.47 -15.15
C THR A 129 12.05 10.82 -13.67
N PRO A 130 12.14 12.10 -13.28
CA PRO A 130 11.99 12.49 -11.88
C PRO A 130 10.57 12.22 -11.36
N ASP A 131 10.42 11.91 -10.07
CA ASP A 131 9.14 11.48 -9.49
C ASP A 131 8.01 12.51 -9.58
N PHE A 132 8.35 13.81 -9.59
CA PHE A 132 7.34 14.86 -9.81
C PHE A 132 6.70 14.79 -11.21
N VAL A 133 7.45 14.32 -12.22
CA VAL A 133 6.95 14.07 -13.57
C VAL A 133 6.16 12.78 -13.58
N MET A 134 6.64 11.73 -12.91
CA MET A 134 5.94 10.45 -12.77
C MET A 134 4.54 10.63 -12.18
N GLY A 135 4.36 11.53 -11.20
CA GLY A 135 3.05 11.91 -10.68
C GLY A 135 2.09 12.48 -11.74
N LYS A 136 2.60 13.21 -12.74
CA LYS A 136 1.82 13.72 -13.88
C LYS A 136 1.56 12.62 -14.91
N LEU A 137 2.52 11.72 -15.14
CA LEU A 137 2.38 10.57 -16.04
C LEU A 137 1.29 9.60 -15.56
N ARG A 138 1.14 9.41 -14.25
CA ARG A 138 0.02 8.65 -13.66
C ARG A 138 -1.37 9.28 -13.92
N GLY A 139 -1.41 10.56 -14.30
CA GLY A 139 -2.61 11.24 -14.84
C GLY A 139 -2.85 10.99 -16.34
N GLY A 140 -2.00 10.17 -16.95
CA GLY A 140 -1.89 9.90 -18.38
C GLY A 140 -1.48 11.10 -19.21
N ALA A 141 -0.62 11.97 -18.67
CA ALA A 141 0.10 12.94 -19.48
C ALA A 141 1.15 12.23 -20.35
N ASP A 142 1.57 12.88 -21.43
CA ASP A 142 2.70 12.42 -22.23
C ASP A 142 4.01 12.90 -21.58
N LEU A 143 5.09 12.16 -21.78
CA LEU A 143 6.42 12.55 -21.29
C LEU A 143 7.01 13.59 -22.24
N MET A 144 7.34 14.75 -21.69
CA MET A 144 8.01 15.81 -22.42
C MET A 144 9.53 15.58 -22.41
N THR A 145 10.23 16.05 -23.43
CA THR A 145 11.70 15.89 -23.56
C THR A 145 12.48 16.36 -22.32
N PRO A 146 12.17 17.52 -21.70
CA PRO A 146 12.83 17.95 -20.46
C PRO A 146 12.52 17.11 -19.22
N GLY A 147 11.59 16.15 -19.33
CA GLY A 147 11.23 15.25 -18.24
C GLY A 147 12.10 13.99 -18.19
N LEU A 148 12.95 13.75 -19.19
CA LEU A 148 13.96 12.70 -19.15
C LEU A 148 15.02 13.08 -18.11
N ALA A 149 15.36 12.14 -17.22
CA ALA A 149 16.28 12.39 -16.12
C ALA A 149 17.74 12.09 -16.46
N ASP A 150 17.98 11.05 -17.25
CA ASP A 150 19.34 10.58 -17.52
C ASP A 150 20.08 11.54 -18.45
N GLU A 151 21.40 11.62 -18.26
CA GLU A 151 22.27 12.27 -19.23
C GLU A 151 22.55 11.27 -20.37
N PRO A 152 22.71 11.74 -21.63
CA PRO A 152 23.09 10.86 -22.72
C PRO A 152 24.40 10.11 -22.43
N PRO A 153 24.56 8.86 -22.92
CA PRO A 153 23.72 8.21 -23.93
C PRO A 153 22.44 7.60 -23.36
N PHE A 154 21.35 7.73 -24.12
CA PHE A 154 20.11 7.01 -23.85
C PHE A 154 20.13 5.64 -24.55
N PRO A 155 19.34 4.65 -24.08
CA PRO A 155 19.33 3.32 -24.67
C PRO A 155 19.15 3.34 -26.19
N GLU A 156 20.03 2.65 -26.93
CA GLU A 156 20.07 2.66 -28.40
C GLU A 156 18.75 2.21 -29.04
N ARG A 157 17.98 1.37 -28.34
CA ARG A 157 16.68 0.86 -28.79
C ARG A 157 15.57 1.92 -28.72
N ALA A 158 15.80 3.06 -28.07
CA ALA A 158 14.82 4.14 -27.88
C ALA A 158 14.68 5.06 -29.11
N VAL A 159 14.47 4.46 -30.28
CA VAL A 159 14.30 5.18 -31.56
C VAL A 159 12.86 5.64 -31.79
N LYS A 160 12.66 6.57 -32.73
CA LYS A 160 11.32 7.06 -33.10
C LYS A 160 10.40 5.91 -33.51
N GLY A 161 9.26 5.81 -32.82
CA GLY A 161 8.25 4.78 -33.04
C GLY A 161 8.49 3.46 -32.31
N ALA A 162 9.58 3.34 -31.53
CA ALA A 162 9.80 2.22 -30.62
C ALA A 162 8.88 2.30 -29.40
N VAL A 163 8.54 1.13 -28.83
CA VAL A 163 7.81 1.03 -27.57
C VAL A 163 8.82 1.06 -26.44
N VAL A 164 8.59 1.91 -25.45
CA VAL A 164 9.52 2.15 -24.34
C VAL A 164 8.79 2.09 -23.00
N ALA A 165 9.52 1.69 -21.96
CA ALA A 165 9.12 1.77 -20.58
C ALA A 165 9.70 3.02 -19.93
N VAL A 166 9.00 3.59 -18.94
CA VAL A 166 9.52 4.69 -18.12
C VAL A 166 9.44 4.33 -16.64
N ALA A 167 10.56 4.46 -15.94
CA ALA A 167 10.72 4.29 -14.49
C ALA A 167 10.97 5.64 -13.81
N GLY A 168 10.71 5.69 -12.50
CA GLY A 168 11.04 6.86 -11.67
C GLY A 168 12.46 6.73 -11.13
N LEU A 169 13.11 7.85 -10.79
CA LEU A 169 14.45 7.81 -10.19
C LEU A 169 14.46 7.06 -8.84
N ASP A 170 13.44 7.26 -8.01
CA ASP A 170 13.30 6.52 -6.74
C ASP A 170 13.14 4.99 -6.92
N LYS A 171 12.63 4.57 -8.08
CA LYS A 171 12.37 3.15 -8.43
C LYS A 171 12.89 2.85 -9.83
N HIS A 172 14.21 2.96 -10.00
CA HIS A 172 14.86 2.89 -11.32
C HIS A 172 14.63 1.58 -12.06
N THR A 173 14.41 0.46 -11.36
CA THR A 173 14.13 -0.86 -11.98
C THR A 173 12.69 -1.10 -12.38
N VAL A 174 11.75 -0.23 -12.00
CA VAL A 174 10.32 -0.57 -12.04
C VAL A 174 9.58 0.22 -13.12
N PRO A 175 9.28 -0.40 -14.27
CA PRO A 175 8.42 0.19 -15.30
C PRO A 175 7.06 0.60 -14.74
N MET A 176 6.79 1.90 -14.70
CA MET A 176 5.50 2.44 -14.23
C MET A 176 4.64 2.99 -15.37
N PHE A 177 5.24 3.23 -16.52
CA PHE A 177 4.60 3.83 -17.68
C PHE A 177 5.10 3.19 -18.97
N VAL A 178 4.20 2.98 -19.92
CA VAL A 178 4.47 2.40 -21.24
C VAL A 178 4.00 3.35 -22.31
N GLY A 179 4.88 3.64 -23.26
CA GLY A 179 4.58 4.57 -24.34
C GLY A 179 5.34 4.29 -25.62
N ILE A 180 5.19 5.20 -26.59
CA ILE A 180 5.89 5.16 -27.87
C ILE A 180 6.73 6.43 -28.01
N CYS A 181 7.98 6.28 -28.43
CA CYS A 181 8.83 7.43 -28.74
C CYS A 181 8.30 8.20 -29.95
N GLU A 182 8.06 9.51 -29.80
CA GLU A 182 7.70 10.40 -30.91
C GLU A 182 8.93 11.01 -31.61
N ILE A 183 10.03 11.11 -30.86
CA ILE A 183 11.35 11.54 -31.32
C ILE A 183 12.34 10.39 -31.20
N ASP A 184 13.51 10.54 -31.82
CA ASP A 184 14.62 9.63 -31.60
C ASP A 184 15.33 10.04 -30.31
N ILE A 185 15.19 9.24 -29.25
CA ILE A 185 15.73 9.57 -27.92
C ILE A 185 17.20 9.17 -27.84
N SER A 186 17.58 8.08 -28.52
CA SER A 186 18.97 7.60 -28.60
C SER A 186 19.93 8.66 -29.15
N ALA A 187 19.45 9.51 -30.08
CA ALA A 187 20.24 10.54 -30.74
C ALA A 187 20.20 11.91 -30.03
N LEU A 188 19.57 12.03 -28.85
CA LEU A 188 19.52 13.29 -28.11
C LEU A 188 20.83 13.55 -27.38
N GLY A 189 21.50 14.66 -27.72
CA GLY A 189 22.70 15.12 -27.01
C GLY A 189 22.43 16.00 -25.78
N GLU A 190 21.28 16.65 -25.70
CA GLU A 190 20.85 17.43 -24.51
C GLU A 190 19.33 17.42 -24.37
N VAL A 191 18.84 17.16 -23.15
CA VAL A 191 17.40 17.20 -22.82
C VAL A 191 16.97 18.56 -22.26
N GLN A 192 17.90 19.36 -21.73
CA GLN A 192 17.60 20.67 -21.16
C GLN A 192 17.42 21.72 -22.26
N GLY A 193 16.28 22.44 -22.24
CA GLY A 193 15.98 23.50 -23.21
C GLY A 193 15.23 23.07 -24.47
N THR A 194 15.14 21.76 -24.76
CA THR A 194 14.33 21.24 -25.87
C THR A 194 12.84 21.22 -25.51
N LYS A 195 11.98 21.53 -26.48
CA LYS A 195 10.52 21.54 -26.29
C LYS A 195 9.89 20.51 -27.22
N GLY A 196 9.08 19.61 -26.66
CA GLY A 196 8.38 18.61 -27.45
C GLY A 196 7.99 17.39 -26.62
N HIS A 197 7.08 16.59 -27.15
CA HIS A 197 6.71 15.28 -26.62
C HIS A 197 7.83 14.28 -26.96
N ALA A 198 8.41 13.66 -25.93
CA ALA A 198 9.40 12.60 -26.12
C ALA A 198 8.70 11.25 -26.27
N VAL A 199 7.81 10.93 -25.33
CA VAL A 199 7.10 9.65 -25.30
C VAL A 199 5.60 9.88 -25.14
N ARG A 200 4.82 9.33 -26.06
CA ARG A 200 3.36 9.33 -26.02
C ARG A 200 2.83 8.20 -25.14
N GLY A 201 1.98 8.53 -24.17
CA GLY A 201 1.48 7.59 -23.16
C GLY A 201 0.40 6.63 -23.64
N LEU A 202 0.69 5.34 -23.57
CA LEU A 202 -0.28 4.29 -23.85
C LEU A 202 -0.93 3.76 -22.58
N HIS A 203 -0.12 3.34 -21.62
CA HIS A 203 -0.56 2.63 -20.42
C HIS A 203 0.33 3.02 -19.22
N TRP A 204 -0.24 3.02 -18.01
CA TRP A 204 0.51 3.37 -16.79
C TRP A 204 -0.11 2.74 -15.54
N GLU A 205 0.68 2.70 -14.45
CA GLU A 205 0.22 2.28 -13.14
C GLU A 205 -0.91 3.20 -12.64
N GLY A 206 -2.09 2.62 -12.41
CA GLY A 206 -3.28 3.35 -11.97
C GLY A 206 -4.29 3.67 -13.07
N ASP A 207 -4.02 3.29 -14.33
CA ASP A 207 -5.01 3.40 -15.39
C ASP A 207 -6.11 2.33 -15.33
N GLU A 208 -7.11 2.43 -16.20
CA GLU A 208 -8.28 1.56 -16.15
C GLU A 208 -8.00 0.11 -16.61
N ILE A 209 -6.92 -0.13 -17.36
CA ILE A 209 -6.49 -1.48 -17.73
C ILE A 209 -5.63 -2.10 -16.62
N TRP A 210 -4.77 -1.31 -15.98
CA TRP A 210 -4.00 -1.71 -14.81
C TRP A 210 -4.92 -2.14 -13.66
N ALA A 211 -6.01 -1.38 -13.45
CA ALA A 211 -7.02 -1.67 -12.43
C ALA A 211 -7.98 -2.81 -12.82
N TRP A 212 -7.94 -3.29 -14.06
CA TRP A 212 -8.88 -4.28 -14.54
C TRP A 212 -8.52 -5.69 -14.03
N SER A 213 -9.55 -6.43 -13.63
CA SER A 213 -9.48 -7.87 -13.41
C SER A 213 -10.87 -8.49 -13.55
N SER A 214 -10.94 -9.78 -13.87
CA SER A 214 -12.20 -10.53 -13.96
C SER A 214 -12.97 -10.54 -12.64
N ALA A 215 -12.26 -10.67 -11.52
CA ALA A 215 -12.82 -10.68 -10.17
C ALA A 215 -13.07 -9.27 -9.58
N SER A 216 -12.84 -8.19 -10.33
CA SER A 216 -12.88 -6.80 -9.83
C SER A 216 -11.93 -6.53 -8.65
N ARG A 217 -10.85 -7.32 -8.54
CA ARG A 217 -9.70 -7.05 -7.65
C ARG A 217 -9.00 -5.76 -8.12
N PRO A 218 -8.52 -4.92 -7.20
CA PRO A 218 -7.74 -3.73 -7.54
C PRO A 218 -6.43 -4.12 -8.23
N GLY A 219 -5.84 -3.16 -8.95
CA GLY A 219 -4.51 -3.32 -9.52
C GLY A 219 -3.47 -3.59 -8.44
N GLN A 220 -2.41 -4.34 -8.79
CA GLN A 220 -1.33 -4.64 -7.86
C GLN A 220 -0.34 -3.48 -7.86
N PRO A 221 0.04 -2.94 -6.69
CA PRO A 221 0.99 -1.85 -6.62
C PRO A 221 2.34 -2.29 -7.21
N ALA A 222 3.03 -1.33 -7.83
CA ALA A 222 4.37 -1.55 -8.35
C ALA A 222 5.32 -2.07 -7.23
N PRO A 223 6.14 -3.11 -7.53
CA PRO A 223 7.19 -3.57 -6.63
C PRO A 223 8.14 -2.44 -6.19
N GLU A 224 8.92 -2.68 -5.15
CA GLU A 224 9.99 -1.75 -4.75
C GLU A 224 11.22 -1.90 -5.64
N TYR A 225 11.51 -3.13 -6.09
CA TYR A 225 12.66 -3.47 -6.92
C TYR A 225 12.32 -4.62 -7.89
N LEU A 226 12.91 -4.61 -9.08
CA LEU A 226 12.81 -5.68 -10.06
C LEU A 226 14.19 -6.05 -10.62
N GLU A 227 14.63 -7.27 -10.33
CA GLU A 227 15.88 -7.84 -10.85
C GLU A 227 15.86 -7.98 -12.38
N GLY A 228 17.00 -7.71 -13.02
CA GLY A 228 17.19 -7.84 -14.47
C GLY A 228 16.95 -6.58 -15.29
N TRP A 229 16.46 -5.49 -14.69
CA TRP A 229 16.41 -4.15 -15.33
C TRP A 229 17.66 -3.29 -15.06
N ASP A 230 18.56 -3.75 -14.20
CA ASP A 230 19.79 -3.04 -13.83
C ASP A 230 21.01 -3.45 -14.66
N ASP A 231 20.96 -4.60 -15.33
CA ASP A 231 22.13 -5.20 -15.99
C ASP A 231 22.64 -4.38 -17.20
N GLU A 232 21.83 -3.46 -17.76
CA GLU A 232 22.27 -2.56 -18.84
C GLU A 232 23.21 -1.44 -18.34
N LEU A 233 23.17 -1.06 -17.06
CA LEU A 233 24.02 0.01 -16.51
C LEU A 233 25.47 -0.47 -16.25
N GLU A 234 25.70 -1.75 -15.97
CA GLU A 234 27.04 -2.29 -15.74
C GLU A 234 27.87 -2.47 -17.03
N GLY A 235 27.21 -2.55 -18.20
CA GLY A 235 27.88 -2.75 -19.48
C GLY A 235 28.66 -1.52 -19.99
N GLU A 236 28.19 -0.31 -19.69
CA GLU A 236 28.79 0.93 -20.19
C GLU A 236 29.97 1.43 -19.32
N GLU A 237 29.97 1.14 -18.01
CA GLU A 237 31.10 1.45 -17.13
C GLU A 237 32.35 0.58 -17.43
N GLY A 238 32.15 -0.59 -18.05
CA GLY A 238 33.24 -1.48 -18.47
C GLY A 238 34.05 -0.94 -19.65
N GLU A 239 33.40 -0.33 -20.64
CA GLU A 239 34.07 0.16 -21.86
C GLU A 239 34.86 1.46 -21.62
N LEU A 240 34.43 2.32 -20.69
CA LEU A 240 35.18 3.53 -20.34
C LEU A 240 36.50 3.24 -19.61
N ARG A 241 36.60 2.12 -18.88
CA ARG A 241 37.84 1.69 -18.21
C ARG A 241 38.88 1.13 -19.18
N GLU A 242 38.48 0.51 -20.29
CA GLU A 242 39.43 -0.02 -21.29
C GLU A 242 40.15 1.09 -22.09
N VAL A 243 39.58 2.30 -22.16
CA VAL A 243 40.19 3.45 -22.86
C VAL A 243 41.24 4.17 -22.01
N GLU A 244 41.12 4.15 -20.67
CA GLU A 244 42.13 4.71 -19.76
C GLU A 244 43.38 3.82 -19.63
N GLU A 245 43.25 2.49 -19.69
CA GLU A 245 44.40 1.57 -19.64
C GLU A 245 45.31 1.63 -20.88
N GLY A 246 44.82 2.18 -22.00
CA GLY A 246 45.57 2.34 -23.25
C GLY A 246 46.61 3.47 -23.25
N VAL A 247 46.56 4.40 -22.28
CA VAL A 247 47.40 5.62 -22.28
C VAL A 247 48.54 5.56 -21.26
N ASP A 248 48.48 4.65 -20.28
CA ASP A 248 49.49 4.50 -19.21
C ASP A 248 50.65 3.53 -19.54
N SER A 249 50.70 2.97 -20.75
CA SER A 249 51.75 2.03 -21.18
C SER A 249 53.03 2.69 -21.72
N LEU A 250 53.17 4.02 -21.64
CA LEU A 250 54.34 4.75 -22.12
C LEU A 250 54.89 5.69 -21.05
N THR A 251 55.67 5.16 -20.10
CA THR A 251 57.05 5.59 -19.73
C THR A 251 57.43 5.15 -18.32
N LEU A 252 58.41 4.26 -18.22
CA LEU A 252 59.16 3.95 -16.99
C LEU A 252 60.50 4.69 -17.01
N GLY A 253 60.89 5.29 -15.88
CA GLY A 253 62.32 5.51 -15.57
C GLY A 253 62.66 6.58 -14.54
N GLU A 254 62.73 6.18 -13.25
CA GLU A 254 63.74 6.51 -12.19
C GLU A 254 64.05 8.01 -11.85
N LYS A 255 64.36 8.48 -10.62
CA LYS A 255 64.72 7.91 -9.31
C LYS A 255 64.75 9.04 -8.24
N GLU A 256 64.49 8.67 -6.98
CA GLU A 256 65.05 9.12 -5.68
C GLU A 256 65.01 10.60 -5.18
N GLY A 257 64.54 10.75 -3.93
CA GLY A 257 64.98 11.79 -2.99
C GLY A 257 63.93 12.24 -1.96
N SER A 258 64.06 11.80 -0.70
CA SER A 258 63.41 12.38 0.50
C SER A 258 64.47 13.21 1.28
N PRO A 259 64.17 14.21 2.16
CA PRO A 259 63.39 14.01 3.40
C PRO A 259 62.56 15.20 3.97
N ALA A 260 61.62 14.84 4.87
CA ALA A 260 61.14 15.50 6.10
C ALA A 260 60.68 16.98 6.15
N GLU A 261 59.44 17.22 6.59
CA GLU A 261 59.10 17.81 7.92
C GLU A 261 57.57 17.78 8.17
N ALA A 262 57.20 17.85 9.45
CA ALA A 262 55.91 17.48 10.02
C ALA A 262 54.98 18.67 10.34
N GLU A 263 53.73 18.31 10.71
CA GLU A 263 52.70 19.06 11.44
C GLU A 263 51.79 20.03 10.64
N ASP A 264 50.55 19.62 10.33
CA ASP A 264 49.35 19.72 11.21
C ASP A 264 48.05 19.84 10.37
N GLN A 265 47.08 18.97 10.70
CA GLN A 265 45.61 18.94 10.45
C GLN A 265 44.96 19.41 9.12
N PRO A 266 43.94 18.66 8.65
CA PRO A 266 42.58 19.19 8.82
C PRO A 266 41.50 18.14 9.16
N GLY A 267 40.59 18.55 10.05
CA GLY A 267 39.16 18.75 9.74
C GLY A 267 38.31 17.55 9.27
N GLU A 268 37.35 17.19 10.13
CA GLU A 268 36.25 16.23 9.92
C GLU A 268 35.40 16.47 8.65
N ALA A 269 35.16 15.39 7.90
CA ALA A 269 33.86 15.09 7.29
C ALA A 269 33.66 13.56 7.26
N PRO A 270 32.45 13.02 7.52
CA PRO A 270 32.24 11.59 7.77
C PRO A 270 32.12 10.78 6.48
N GLU A 271 32.81 9.64 6.46
CA GLU A 271 32.74 8.60 5.42
C GLU A 271 31.36 7.95 5.33
N GLU A 272 30.92 7.79 4.08
CA GLU A 272 29.84 6.91 3.65
C GLU A 272 30.26 5.44 3.81
N PRO A 273 29.39 4.52 4.25
CA PRO A 273 29.64 3.10 4.12
C PRO A 273 29.23 2.65 2.71
N THR A 274 30.22 2.24 1.93
CA THR A 274 30.13 1.32 0.79
C THR A 274 29.18 0.14 1.07
N GLU A 275 28.21 -0.09 0.18
CA GLU A 275 27.44 -1.34 0.13
C GLU A 275 27.91 -2.22 -1.04
N GLU A 276 28.48 -3.36 -0.66
CA GLU A 276 28.87 -4.53 -1.46
C GLU A 276 27.63 -5.32 -1.96
N PRO A 277 27.79 -6.16 -3.01
CA PRO A 277 26.69 -6.75 -3.78
C PRO A 277 25.85 -7.77 -3.00
N ALA A 278 24.62 -8.00 -3.48
CA ALA A 278 23.66 -8.97 -2.93
C ALA A 278 24.23 -10.39 -2.83
N VAL A 279 24.73 -10.73 -1.65
CA VAL A 279 25.13 -12.10 -1.28
C VAL A 279 23.87 -12.91 -1.01
N VAL A 280 23.69 -14.01 -1.75
CA VAL A 280 22.82 -15.15 -1.39
C VAL A 280 22.85 -15.33 0.13
N GLU A 281 21.71 -15.17 0.83
CA GLU A 281 21.66 -15.24 2.30
C GLU A 281 22.26 -16.58 2.78
N LYS A 282 23.53 -16.53 3.19
CA LYS A 282 24.30 -17.67 3.67
C LYS A 282 23.70 -18.06 5.02
N GLU A 283 23.39 -19.34 5.22
CA GLU A 283 22.96 -19.81 6.54
C GLU A 283 24.02 -19.41 7.58
N PRO A 284 23.68 -18.56 8.58
CA PRO A 284 24.67 -18.04 9.52
C PRO A 284 25.28 -19.19 10.31
N SER A 285 26.58 -19.09 10.58
CA SER A 285 27.31 -20.14 11.30
C SER A 285 26.80 -20.26 12.74
N THR A 286 26.95 -21.46 13.34
CA THR A 286 26.54 -21.66 14.75
C THR A 286 27.22 -20.68 15.72
N ALA A 287 28.44 -20.22 15.41
CA ALA A 287 29.16 -19.23 16.20
C ALA A 287 28.58 -17.81 16.07
N GLU A 288 28.11 -17.42 14.88
CA GLU A 288 27.44 -16.13 14.66
C GLU A 288 26.10 -16.06 15.40
N ILE A 289 25.33 -17.16 15.39
CA ILE A 289 24.06 -17.26 16.11
C ILE A 289 24.32 -17.16 17.63
N ASP A 290 25.34 -17.83 18.15
CA ASP A 290 25.71 -17.74 19.57
C ASP A 290 26.05 -16.30 19.98
N LEU A 291 26.87 -15.63 19.18
CA LEU A 291 27.28 -14.24 19.43
C LEU A 291 26.09 -13.27 19.33
N ALA A 292 25.14 -13.50 18.40
CA ALA A 292 23.92 -12.70 18.32
C ALA A 292 23.03 -12.85 19.56
N PHE A 293 22.93 -14.06 20.12
CA PHE A 293 22.18 -14.32 21.36
C PHE A 293 22.84 -13.65 22.59
N GLU A 294 24.17 -13.63 22.67
CA GLU A 294 24.90 -12.91 23.72
C GLU A 294 24.75 -11.40 23.59
N ARG A 295 24.91 -10.85 22.38
CA ARG A 295 24.75 -9.41 22.12
C ARG A 295 23.32 -8.94 22.39
N ALA A 296 22.30 -9.71 22.00
CA ALA A 296 20.91 -9.39 22.29
C ALA A 296 20.64 -9.35 23.81
N PHE A 297 21.20 -10.30 24.57
CA PHE A 297 21.10 -10.29 26.02
C PHE A 297 21.78 -9.04 26.63
N LEU A 298 22.99 -8.69 26.19
CA LEU A 298 23.69 -7.47 26.63
C LEU A 298 22.93 -6.19 26.27
N TYR A 299 22.35 -6.12 25.07
CA TYR A 299 21.50 -5.01 24.64
C TYR A 299 20.34 -4.81 25.62
N SER A 300 19.67 -5.89 26.02
CA SER A 300 18.55 -5.80 26.95
C SER A 300 18.96 -5.20 28.30
N LEU A 301 20.15 -5.55 28.82
CA LEU A 301 20.69 -5.01 30.06
C LEU A 301 21.06 -3.54 29.93
N TYR A 302 21.71 -3.18 28.82
CA TYR A 302 22.05 -1.79 28.49
C TYR A 302 20.80 -0.91 28.43
N LYS A 303 19.73 -1.38 27.75
CA LYS A 303 18.48 -0.64 27.63
C LYS A 303 17.72 -0.53 28.96
N LEU A 304 17.68 -1.60 29.76
CA LEU A 304 17.06 -1.56 31.09
C LEU A 304 17.75 -0.55 32.01
N LYS A 305 19.08 -0.43 31.91
CA LYS A 305 19.87 0.58 32.63
C LYS A 305 19.54 2.01 32.20
N GLN A 306 19.29 2.25 30.91
CA GLN A 306 18.85 3.55 30.39
C GLN A 306 17.39 3.89 30.77
N ASP A 307 16.47 2.93 30.63
CA ASP A 307 15.04 3.16 30.80
C ASP A 307 14.66 3.34 32.30
N ASN A 308 15.37 2.71 33.23
CA ASN A 308 15.03 2.73 34.67
C ASN A 308 16.26 2.97 35.59
N PRO A 309 16.94 4.12 35.51
CA PRO A 309 18.19 4.37 36.25
C PRO A 309 18.05 4.44 37.78
N THR A 310 16.83 4.67 38.30
CA THR A 310 16.55 4.87 39.73
C THR A 310 15.99 3.65 40.46
N ALA A 311 15.68 2.55 39.75
CA ALA A 311 15.14 1.34 40.37
C ALA A 311 16.28 0.41 40.85
N PRO A 312 16.20 -0.19 42.06
CA PRO A 312 17.26 -1.06 42.62
C PRO A 312 17.64 -2.28 41.77
N SER A 313 16.81 -2.64 40.78
CA SER A 313 17.02 -3.77 39.87
C SER A 313 16.78 -3.38 38.41
N TYR A 314 16.86 -2.07 38.08
CA TYR A 314 16.67 -1.52 36.73
C TYR A 314 15.39 -2.02 36.01
N GLY A 315 14.33 -2.33 36.76
CA GLY A 315 13.05 -2.83 36.24
C GLY A 315 12.92 -4.36 36.08
N LEU A 316 13.95 -5.15 36.44
CA LEU A 316 13.86 -6.63 36.45
C LEU A 316 13.25 -7.16 37.74
N SER A 317 12.42 -8.19 37.61
CA SER A 317 11.85 -8.96 38.73
C SER A 317 12.54 -10.31 38.83
N PHE A 318 13.31 -10.51 39.90
CA PHE A 318 14.01 -11.75 40.19
C PHE A 318 13.15 -12.68 41.07
N PRO A 319 13.22 -14.03 40.89
CA PRO A 319 14.04 -14.76 39.92
C PRO A 319 13.44 -14.80 38.50
N ILE A 320 14.28 -14.65 37.48
CA ILE A 320 13.86 -14.67 36.07
C ILE A 320 13.79 -16.11 35.56
N GLN A 321 12.63 -16.49 35.01
CA GLN A 321 12.40 -17.80 34.41
C GLN A 321 13.04 -17.92 33.02
N PRO A 322 13.49 -19.12 32.59
CA PRO A 322 14.08 -19.34 31.27
C PRO A 322 13.25 -18.81 30.10
N SER A 323 11.93 -18.96 30.16
CA SER A 323 11.00 -18.47 29.13
C SER A 323 11.03 -16.94 29.01
N ALA A 324 11.09 -16.23 30.15
CA ALA A 324 11.15 -14.78 30.20
C ALA A 324 12.48 -14.22 29.70
N VAL A 325 13.59 -14.94 29.92
CA VAL A 325 14.91 -14.58 29.35
C VAL A 325 14.82 -14.54 27.83
N ILE A 326 14.27 -15.59 27.20
CA ILE A 326 14.16 -15.62 25.75
C ILE A 326 13.14 -14.60 25.23
N SER A 327 11.94 -14.52 25.81
CA SER A 327 10.87 -13.67 25.27
C SER A 327 11.11 -12.19 25.46
N ASN A 328 11.71 -11.79 26.59
CA ASN A 328 11.79 -10.37 26.96
C ASN A 328 13.21 -9.80 26.82
N MET A 329 14.26 -10.62 26.97
CA MET A 329 15.65 -10.16 26.98
C MET A 329 16.42 -10.52 25.72
N VAL A 330 16.07 -11.59 25.01
CA VAL A 330 16.80 -12.00 23.79
C VAL A 330 16.00 -11.68 22.54
N SER A 331 14.80 -12.25 22.38
CA SER A 331 14.03 -12.18 21.14
C SER A 331 13.75 -10.75 20.62
N PRO A 332 13.45 -9.75 21.47
CA PRO A 332 13.19 -8.39 21.00
C PRO A 332 14.43 -7.65 20.49
N TYR A 333 15.63 -8.13 20.83
CA TYR A 333 16.91 -7.48 20.54
C TYR A 333 17.76 -8.28 19.55
N LEU A 334 17.20 -9.31 18.92
CA LEU A 334 17.88 -10.01 17.83
C LEU A 334 17.81 -9.17 16.53
N PRO A 335 18.91 -9.08 15.76
CA PRO A 335 18.94 -8.37 14.49
C PRO A 335 18.25 -9.20 13.38
N ILE A 336 16.91 -9.24 13.39
CA ILE A 336 16.10 -10.02 12.44
C ILE A 336 15.37 -9.09 11.47
N TYR A 337 15.92 -8.90 10.28
CA TYR A 337 15.39 -7.96 9.28
C TYR A 337 14.43 -8.62 8.26
N SER A 338 14.41 -9.95 8.19
CA SER A 338 13.55 -10.74 7.28
C SER A 338 12.86 -11.92 7.98
N ALA A 339 11.72 -12.35 7.45
CA ALA A 339 10.98 -13.53 7.94
C ALA A 339 11.74 -14.85 7.72
N GLN A 340 12.64 -14.91 6.73
CA GLN A 340 13.51 -16.07 6.51
C GLN A 340 14.63 -16.10 7.57
N GLN A 341 15.19 -14.93 7.89
CA GLN A 341 16.22 -14.77 8.91
C GLN A 341 15.74 -15.20 10.32
N ALA A 342 14.45 -14.98 10.63
CA ALA A 342 13.84 -15.42 11.88
C ALA A 342 13.91 -16.95 12.11
N GLN A 343 14.01 -17.75 11.04
CA GLN A 343 14.12 -19.21 11.14
C GLN A 343 15.55 -19.68 11.48
N PHE A 344 16.56 -18.85 11.24
CA PHE A 344 17.95 -19.14 11.59
C PHE A 344 18.24 -18.81 13.07
N TYR A 345 17.68 -17.71 13.59
CA TYR A 345 17.90 -17.28 14.98
C TYR A 345 16.99 -18.00 15.99
N ASN A 346 17.23 -19.30 16.20
CA ASN A 346 16.53 -20.12 17.18
C ASN A 346 17.51 -20.72 18.20
N ILE A 347 17.10 -20.80 19.48
CA ILE A 347 17.92 -21.41 20.56
C ILE A 347 18.36 -22.84 20.24
N LYS A 348 17.62 -23.58 19.40
CA LYS A 348 18.01 -24.94 18.98
C LYS A 348 19.22 -24.97 18.03
N LYS A 349 19.46 -23.87 17.30
CA LYS A 349 20.58 -23.71 16.36
C LYS A 349 21.85 -23.12 17.02
N THR A 350 21.75 -22.68 18.27
CA THR A 350 22.91 -22.30 19.10
C THR A 350 23.73 -23.52 19.54
N SER A 351 25.01 -23.33 19.91
CA SER A 351 25.85 -24.40 20.48
C SER A 351 25.29 -24.97 21.78
N TRP A 352 24.52 -24.17 22.52
CA TRP A 352 23.91 -24.57 23.79
C TRP A 352 22.70 -25.50 23.59
N LYS A 353 22.02 -25.44 22.44
CA LYS A 353 20.82 -26.23 22.06
C LYS A 353 19.59 -26.08 22.98
N ASN A 354 19.75 -25.53 24.19
CA ASN A 354 18.70 -25.28 25.17
C ASN A 354 19.03 -24.08 26.08
N VAL A 355 17.98 -23.48 26.65
CA VAL A 355 18.09 -22.27 27.49
C VAL A 355 18.84 -22.53 28.81
N LYS A 356 18.75 -23.75 29.36
CA LYS A 356 19.47 -24.13 30.59
C LYS A 356 20.99 -24.03 30.42
N LYS A 357 21.52 -24.51 29.30
CA LYS A 357 22.95 -24.41 28.97
C LYS A 357 23.37 -22.98 28.65
N PHE A 358 22.51 -22.19 27.99
CA PHE A 358 22.75 -20.77 27.76
C PHE A 358 22.86 -19.96 29.07
N ILE A 359 21.93 -20.14 30.01
CA ILE A 359 22.00 -19.47 31.33
C ILE A 359 23.26 -19.91 32.10
N LYS A 360 23.65 -21.18 32.03
CA LYS A 360 24.92 -21.65 32.62
C LYS A 360 26.14 -21.05 31.93
N HIS A 361 26.07 -20.77 30.63
CA HIS A 361 27.14 -20.09 29.89
C HIS A 361 27.32 -18.66 30.38
N LEU A 362 26.23 -17.89 30.48
CA LEU A 362 26.24 -16.54 31.06
C LEU A 362 26.77 -16.54 32.50
N GLY A 363 26.44 -17.59 33.28
CA GLY A 363 26.97 -17.78 34.63
C GLY A 363 28.47 -18.04 34.67
N LYS A 364 29.01 -18.80 33.71
CA LYS A 364 30.48 -18.99 33.57
C LYS A 364 31.19 -17.70 33.19
N GLN A 365 30.55 -16.85 32.38
CA GLN A 365 31.06 -15.52 32.03
C GLN A 365 30.92 -14.51 33.18
N ARG A 366 30.39 -14.91 34.34
CA ARG A 366 30.13 -14.07 35.53
C ARG A 366 29.13 -12.92 35.31
N LEU A 367 28.35 -12.97 34.23
CA LEU A 367 27.32 -11.98 33.92
C LEU A 367 26.03 -12.18 34.74
N VAL A 368 25.72 -13.42 35.11
CA VAL A 368 24.47 -13.76 35.83
C VAL A 368 24.72 -14.77 36.95
N LEU A 369 23.98 -14.64 38.04
CA LEU A 369 23.93 -15.64 39.10
C LEU A 369 22.76 -16.61 38.83
N SER A 370 23.07 -17.86 38.48
CA SER A 370 22.04 -18.87 38.16
C SER A 370 21.89 -19.92 39.28
N LYS A 371 20.65 -20.34 39.57
CA LYS A 371 20.34 -21.42 40.52
C LYS A 371 19.38 -22.44 39.90
N GLU A 372 19.56 -23.73 40.20
CA GLU A 372 18.60 -24.77 39.80
C GLU A 372 17.49 -24.90 40.85
N ARG A 373 16.23 -24.87 40.40
CA ARG A 373 15.04 -25.05 41.25
C ARG A 373 14.55 -26.50 41.20
N SER A 374 13.90 -26.97 42.27
CA SER A 374 13.29 -28.30 42.37
C SER A 374 12.26 -28.49 41.24
N GLY A 375 12.65 -29.19 40.18
CA GLY A 375 11.93 -29.25 38.91
C GLY A 375 12.85 -29.22 37.67
N GLY A 376 14.16 -29.00 37.84
CA GLY A 376 15.16 -29.10 36.78
C GLY A 376 15.38 -27.82 35.96
N GLU A 377 14.61 -26.77 36.23
CA GLU A 377 14.72 -25.44 35.61
C GLU A 377 15.85 -24.61 36.24
N THR A 378 16.64 -23.94 35.41
CA THR A 378 17.72 -23.03 35.85
C THR A 378 17.23 -21.60 35.74
N VAL A 379 17.10 -20.91 36.87
CA VAL A 379 16.61 -19.53 36.95
C VAL A 379 17.76 -18.55 37.20
N ILE A 380 17.61 -17.31 36.75
CA ILE A 380 18.55 -16.22 37.04
C ILE A 380 18.08 -15.51 38.32
N MET A 381 18.96 -15.45 39.32
CA MET A 381 18.71 -14.83 40.62
C MET A 381 19.20 -13.39 40.69
N ASP A 382 20.27 -13.08 39.95
CA ASP A 382 20.88 -11.76 39.92
C ASP A 382 21.66 -11.57 38.61
N VAL A 383 21.88 -10.32 38.20
CA VAL A 383 22.61 -9.95 36.98
C VAL A 383 23.57 -8.80 37.30
N ASP A 384 24.81 -8.91 36.82
CA ASP A 384 25.80 -7.85 36.99
C ASP A 384 25.62 -6.77 35.91
N PHE A 385 24.96 -5.66 36.27
CA PHE A 385 24.78 -4.47 35.41
C PHE A 385 26.01 -3.55 35.35
N ASN A 386 27.02 -3.82 36.17
CA ASN A 386 28.27 -3.06 36.24
C ASN A 386 29.41 -3.77 35.48
N ASP A 387 29.17 -4.93 34.87
CA ASP A 387 30.15 -5.59 34.02
C ASP A 387 30.61 -4.66 32.87
N ARG A 388 31.92 -4.67 32.58
CA ARG A 388 32.54 -3.88 31.52
C ARG A 388 31.80 -4.02 30.18
N ARG A 389 31.34 -5.23 29.86
CA ARG A 389 30.63 -5.55 28.60
C ARG A 389 29.26 -4.88 28.50
N VAL A 390 28.62 -4.57 29.62
CA VAL A 390 27.33 -3.85 29.65
C VAL A 390 27.57 -2.35 29.56
N GLN A 391 28.66 -1.85 30.15
CA GLN A 391 29.01 -0.42 30.13
C GLN A 391 29.52 0.05 28.76
N GLU A 392 30.38 -0.75 28.12
CA GLU A 392 30.97 -0.47 26.80
C GLU A 392 30.10 -0.96 25.63
N PHE A 393 28.86 -1.40 25.90
CA PHE A 393 27.99 -1.94 24.86
C PHE A 393 27.54 -0.85 23.89
N VAL A 394 27.83 -1.02 22.60
CA VAL A 394 27.37 -0.13 21.52
C VAL A 394 26.07 -0.69 20.92
N PRO A 395 24.92 0.01 21.06
CA PRO A 395 23.65 -0.47 20.51
C PRO A 395 23.65 -0.49 18.98
N TYR A 396 23.23 -1.62 18.39
CA TYR A 396 22.99 -1.75 16.95
C TYR A 396 21.54 -1.42 16.56
N LYS A 397 21.30 -1.12 15.28
CA LYS A 397 19.98 -0.78 14.74
C LYS A 397 19.07 -2.00 14.73
N LEU A 398 17.95 -1.96 15.43
CA LEU A 398 16.94 -3.02 15.39
C LEU A 398 15.89 -2.71 14.30
N PRO A 399 15.38 -3.73 13.60
CA PRO A 399 14.27 -3.55 12.67
C PRO A 399 13.03 -3.03 13.40
N SER A 400 12.29 -2.13 12.75
CA SER A 400 11.07 -1.54 13.30
C SER A 400 10.10 -2.65 13.77
N LYS A 401 9.48 -2.46 14.92
CA LYS A 401 8.65 -3.46 15.65
C LYS A 401 7.52 -4.10 14.83
N ASN A 402 7.25 -3.63 13.61
CA ASN A 402 6.29 -4.20 12.68
C ASN A 402 6.85 -5.35 11.82
N ALA A 403 8.17 -5.54 11.73
CA ALA A 403 8.78 -6.58 10.90
C ALA A 403 9.07 -7.90 11.66
N ALA A 404 9.32 -7.87 12.98
CA ALA A 404 9.86 -9.01 13.72
C ALA A 404 8.90 -9.69 14.74
N LEU A 405 7.66 -9.21 14.92
CA LEU A 405 6.68 -9.81 15.83
C LEU A 405 5.56 -10.53 15.07
N GLY A 406 5.95 -11.54 14.29
CA GLY A 406 5.07 -12.62 13.88
C GLY A 406 4.90 -13.63 15.02
N ASN A 407 3.68 -13.75 15.55
CA ASN A 407 3.17 -14.88 16.36
C ASN A 407 3.94 -15.28 17.63
N ALA A 408 3.74 -14.55 18.72
CA ALA A 408 3.89 -15.10 20.08
C ALA A 408 2.88 -14.48 21.07
N GLY A 409 1.59 -14.76 20.85
CA GLY A 409 0.50 -14.47 21.78
C GLY A 409 -0.44 -15.66 21.85
N LYS A 410 -0.51 -16.28 23.03
CA LYS A 410 -1.12 -17.59 23.33
C LYS A 410 -2.58 -17.71 22.90
N SER A 411 -2.86 -18.87 22.31
CA SER A 411 -4.15 -19.43 21.94
C SER A 411 -5.11 -19.58 23.14
N ALA A 412 -6.31 -19.04 23.00
CA ALA A 412 -7.51 -19.60 23.63
C ALA A 412 -8.63 -19.63 22.58
N GLY A 413 -8.91 -20.83 22.07
CA GLY A 413 -10.15 -21.28 21.46
C GLY A 413 -10.91 -20.36 20.50
N ASN A 414 -10.53 -20.36 19.21
CA ASN A 414 -11.47 -20.72 18.13
C ASN A 414 -10.71 -20.93 16.82
N LYS A 415 -10.93 -22.08 16.18
CA LYS A 415 -10.38 -22.43 14.87
C LYS A 415 -10.73 -21.34 13.85
N LYS A 416 -9.76 -20.51 13.46
CA LYS A 416 -9.82 -19.72 12.23
C LYS A 416 -9.53 -20.69 11.07
N PRO A 417 -10.43 -20.85 10.09
CA PRO A 417 -10.07 -21.58 8.87
C PRO A 417 -8.92 -20.86 8.14
N PRO A 418 -8.14 -21.59 7.31
CA PRO A 418 -7.02 -21.01 6.57
C PRO A 418 -7.48 -19.81 5.75
N ALA A 419 -6.57 -18.85 5.56
CA ALA A 419 -6.80 -17.71 4.69
C ALA A 419 -7.19 -18.21 3.30
N THR A 420 -8.46 -18.04 2.94
CA THR A 420 -8.91 -18.17 1.56
C THR A 420 -8.23 -17.07 0.76
N GLU A 421 -7.62 -17.42 -0.36
CA GLU A 421 -6.88 -16.54 -1.29
C GLU A 421 -7.51 -15.15 -1.49
N GLY A 422 -6.92 -14.16 -0.81
CA GLY A 422 -6.80 -12.76 -1.22
C GLY A 422 -8.08 -11.91 -1.36
N ASP A 423 -8.80 -11.62 -0.28
CA ASP A 423 -9.65 -10.42 -0.22
C ASP A 423 -8.95 -9.31 0.57
N SER A 424 -8.54 -8.24 -0.12
CA SER A 424 -7.84 -7.09 0.45
C SER A 424 -8.70 -6.30 1.44
N SER A 425 -10.02 -6.48 1.43
CA SER A 425 -10.92 -5.86 2.40
C SER A 425 -10.97 -6.60 3.74
N VAL A 426 -10.44 -7.81 3.84
CA VAL A 426 -10.45 -8.59 5.09
C VAL A 426 -9.34 -8.10 6.02
N GLY A 427 -9.71 -7.74 7.26
CA GLY A 427 -8.77 -7.20 8.25
C GLY A 427 -8.58 -5.68 8.18
N GLN A 428 -9.23 -4.99 7.24
CA GLN A 428 -9.21 -3.54 7.21
C GLN A 428 -9.92 -2.94 8.44
N THR A 429 -9.44 -1.79 8.92
CA THR A 429 -10.10 -1.00 9.95
C THR A 429 -10.71 0.24 9.32
N LEU A 430 -12.03 0.37 9.38
CA LEU A 430 -12.76 1.52 8.85
C LEU A 430 -13.23 2.42 9.99
N THR A 431 -13.02 3.72 9.84
CA THR A 431 -13.61 4.74 10.72
C THR A 431 -14.41 5.70 9.88
N VAL A 432 -15.74 5.62 9.98
CA VAL A 432 -16.64 6.60 9.37
C VAL A 432 -16.78 7.80 10.31
N GLN A 433 -16.35 8.97 9.86
CA GLN A 433 -16.52 10.23 10.58
C GLN A 433 -17.61 11.08 9.89
N THR A 434 -18.54 11.57 10.70
CA THR A 434 -19.51 12.58 10.26
C THR A 434 -18.92 13.96 10.48
N LEU A 435 -18.94 14.76 9.42
CA LEU A 435 -18.42 16.11 9.38
C LEU A 435 -19.56 17.07 9.04
N TYR A 436 -19.43 18.30 9.50
CA TYR A 436 -20.40 19.35 9.28
C TYR A 436 -19.72 20.53 8.62
N ARG A 437 -20.40 21.09 7.64
CA ARG A 437 -19.91 22.25 6.92
C ARG A 437 -20.93 23.39 7.04
N PRO A 438 -20.52 24.54 7.59
CA PRO A 438 -21.42 25.68 7.79
C PRO A 438 -21.87 26.27 6.45
N THR A 439 -23.11 26.76 6.42
CA THR A 439 -23.66 27.54 5.30
C THR A 439 -23.38 29.03 5.45
N PRO A 440 -23.57 29.85 4.39
CA PRO A 440 -23.41 31.30 4.46
C PRO A 440 -24.30 32.01 5.49
N LYS A 441 -25.31 31.34 6.05
CA LYS A 441 -26.13 31.92 7.12
C LYS A 441 -25.40 32.00 8.46
N LEU A 442 -24.45 31.10 8.71
CA LEU A 442 -23.67 31.05 9.94
C LEU A 442 -22.28 31.67 9.79
N VAL A 443 -21.85 31.93 8.57
CA VAL A 443 -20.57 32.56 8.23
C VAL A 443 -20.82 34.04 7.92
N PRO A 444 -20.04 35.00 8.47
CA PRO A 444 -18.87 34.83 9.33
C PRO A 444 -19.18 34.82 10.84
N THR A 445 -20.45 34.94 11.23
CA THR A 445 -20.85 35.26 12.61
C THR A 445 -20.46 34.19 13.63
N VAL A 446 -20.71 32.91 13.32
CA VAL A 446 -20.42 31.77 14.21
C VAL A 446 -19.18 31.01 13.73
N PHE A 447 -18.90 31.02 12.43
CA PHE A 447 -17.78 30.30 11.81
C PHE A 447 -16.96 31.25 10.94
N PRO A 448 -15.62 31.08 10.89
CA PRO A 448 -14.76 31.90 10.02
C PRO A 448 -15.09 31.68 8.54
N ALA A 449 -14.93 32.73 7.74
CA ALA A 449 -15.08 32.65 6.29
C ALA A 449 -13.92 31.86 5.69
N ARG A 450 -14.21 30.64 5.20
CA ARG A 450 -13.24 29.75 4.54
C ARG A 450 -13.77 29.28 3.19
N SER A 451 -12.84 28.93 2.30
CA SER A 451 -13.19 28.41 0.97
C SER A 451 -13.97 27.11 1.06
N THR A 452 -14.80 26.85 0.05
CA THR A 452 -15.58 25.62 -0.06
C THR A 452 -14.74 24.37 -0.22
N SER A 453 -13.55 24.49 -0.81
CA SER A 453 -12.67 23.37 -1.08
C SER A 453 -11.64 23.09 0.01
N ASP A 454 -11.56 23.95 1.03
CA ASP A 454 -10.55 23.84 2.08
C ASP A 454 -10.91 22.70 3.05
N PRO A 455 -10.01 21.71 3.27
CA PRO A 455 -10.20 20.64 4.26
C PRO A 455 -10.49 21.15 5.67
N SER A 456 -10.01 22.35 6.00
CA SER A 456 -10.20 22.98 7.30
C SER A 456 -11.61 23.57 7.50
N ASN A 457 -12.46 23.56 6.46
CA ASN A 457 -13.85 24.02 6.52
C ASN A 457 -14.85 22.89 6.88
N PHE A 458 -14.34 21.73 7.30
CA PHE A 458 -15.14 20.59 7.75
C PHE A 458 -14.91 20.37 9.24
N TYR A 459 -15.99 20.44 10.01
CA TYR A 459 -15.96 20.42 11.47
C TYR A 459 -16.57 19.14 12.02
N ARG A 460 -16.01 18.61 13.11
CA ARG A 460 -16.68 17.56 13.89
C ARG A 460 -17.75 18.18 14.79
N TYR A 461 -18.62 17.35 15.36
CA TYR A 461 -19.61 17.81 16.33
C TYR A 461 -18.98 18.59 17.51
N THR A 462 -17.83 18.13 17.99
CA THR A 462 -17.05 18.81 19.04
C THR A 462 -16.59 20.19 18.60
N ASP A 463 -16.16 20.31 17.36
CA ASP A 463 -15.64 21.57 16.82
C ASP A 463 -16.78 22.57 16.60
N VAL A 464 -17.95 22.09 16.17
CA VAL A 464 -19.18 22.91 16.08
C VAL A 464 -19.58 23.42 17.46
N SER A 465 -19.56 22.58 18.49
CA SER A 465 -19.81 23.02 19.87
C SER A 465 -18.79 24.06 20.35
N ASN A 466 -17.50 23.88 20.05
CA ASN A 466 -16.45 24.80 20.48
C ASN A 466 -16.57 26.17 19.77
N ASN A 467 -16.88 26.19 18.48
CA ASN A 467 -17.12 27.45 17.74
C ASN A 467 -18.39 28.16 18.26
N LEU A 468 -19.46 27.41 18.56
CA LEU A 468 -20.65 27.98 19.16
C LEU A 468 -20.34 28.62 20.52
N ASP A 469 -19.50 27.98 21.34
CA ASP A 469 -19.08 28.54 22.63
C ASP A 469 -18.28 29.81 22.51
N GLN A 470 -17.32 29.82 21.59
CA GLN A 470 -16.53 30.99 21.31
C GLN A 470 -17.40 32.15 20.83
N TYR A 471 -18.41 31.87 20.01
CA TYR A 471 -19.42 32.85 19.62
C TYR A 471 -20.23 33.35 20.82
N LEU A 472 -20.74 32.46 21.68
CA LEU A 472 -21.54 32.85 22.86
C LEU A 472 -20.73 33.70 23.86
N GLN A 473 -19.43 33.42 24.00
CA GLN A 473 -18.52 34.17 24.88
C GLN A 473 -18.10 35.53 24.32
N SER A 474 -18.05 35.68 22.98
CA SER A 474 -17.62 36.93 22.34
C SER A 474 -18.71 38.00 22.24
N GLN A 475 -19.98 37.66 22.55
CA GLN A 475 -21.09 38.61 22.44
C GLN A 475 -21.02 39.71 23.53
N SER A 476 -21.14 40.96 23.09
CA SER A 476 -21.27 42.14 23.94
C SER A 476 -22.54 42.90 23.57
N PRO A 477 -23.55 43.00 24.45
CA PRO A 477 -23.67 42.50 25.83
C PRO A 477 -23.77 40.97 25.95
N SER A 478 -23.42 40.42 27.12
CA SER A 478 -23.47 38.97 27.37
C SER A 478 -24.87 38.42 27.21
N ILE A 479 -25.01 37.43 26.32
CA ILE A 479 -26.27 36.72 26.07
C ILE A 479 -26.47 35.51 26.99
N ILE A 480 -25.44 35.11 27.74
CA ILE A 480 -25.53 34.03 28.72
C ILE A 480 -26.19 34.56 29.98
N ASP A 481 -27.23 33.86 30.47
CA ASP A 481 -27.96 34.27 31.67
C ASP A 481 -27.04 34.23 32.91
N PRO A 482 -26.90 35.33 33.68
CA PRO A 482 -26.04 35.37 34.86
C PRO A 482 -26.41 34.35 35.95
N GLN A 483 -27.69 34.00 36.05
CA GLN A 483 -28.19 33.05 37.06
C GLN A 483 -28.00 31.59 36.62
N ASN A 484 -28.06 31.32 35.31
CA ASN A 484 -27.91 29.97 34.77
C ASN A 484 -27.15 29.97 33.44
N ARG A 485 -25.89 29.55 33.48
CA ARG A 485 -25.00 29.48 32.31
C ARG A 485 -25.48 28.56 31.17
N ARG A 486 -26.49 27.71 31.41
CA ARG A 486 -27.09 26.85 30.37
C ARG A 486 -28.13 27.57 29.51
N ILE A 487 -28.65 28.70 30.00
CA ILE A 487 -29.70 29.48 29.34
C ILE A 487 -29.04 30.63 28.58
N ILE A 488 -29.48 30.80 27.33
CA ILE A 488 -29.00 31.82 26.41
C ILE A 488 -30.20 32.69 26.04
N ASN A 489 -30.05 34.00 26.23
CA ASN A 489 -31.00 34.99 25.74
C ASN A 489 -30.82 35.17 24.23
N LEU A 490 -31.93 35.24 23.51
CA LEU A 490 -31.88 35.37 22.05
C LEU A 490 -31.41 36.78 21.66
N ASN A 491 -30.32 36.86 20.91
CA ASN A 491 -29.92 38.09 20.24
C ASN A 491 -30.60 38.19 18.85
N PRO A 492 -30.56 39.35 18.17
CA PRO A 492 -31.19 39.53 16.87
C PRO A 492 -30.73 38.51 15.82
N PHE A 493 -29.47 38.08 15.85
CA PHE A 493 -28.95 37.06 14.94
C PHE A 493 -29.57 35.67 15.21
N LEU A 494 -29.59 35.22 16.46
CA LEU A 494 -30.19 33.93 16.83
C LEU A 494 -31.69 33.92 16.50
N ALA A 495 -32.40 35.01 16.80
CA ALA A 495 -33.84 35.14 16.52
C ALA A 495 -34.15 35.16 15.02
N ASN A 496 -33.45 36.00 14.24
CA ASN A 496 -33.79 36.23 12.83
C ASN A 496 -33.14 35.24 11.87
N THR A 497 -32.05 34.58 12.25
CA THR A 497 -31.31 33.66 11.37
C THR A 497 -31.53 32.21 11.75
N ILE A 498 -31.54 31.86 13.05
CA ILE A 498 -31.59 30.46 13.50
C ILE A 498 -33.02 30.01 13.82
N PHE A 499 -33.79 30.84 14.52
CA PHE A 499 -35.19 30.57 14.89
C PHE A 499 -36.19 31.26 13.94
N SER A 500 -35.83 31.40 12.68
CA SER A 500 -36.65 32.10 11.69
C SER A 500 -37.71 31.23 11.00
N SER A 501 -37.78 29.93 11.33
CA SER A 501 -38.68 29.00 10.65
C SER A 501 -40.07 29.05 11.26
N SER A 502 -41.11 28.87 10.44
CA SER A 502 -42.52 28.82 10.88
C SER A 502 -42.88 27.57 11.70
N SER A 503 -41.89 26.85 12.22
CA SER A 503 -42.08 25.67 13.07
C SER A 503 -42.62 26.08 14.46
N ASN A 504 -43.45 25.22 15.05
CA ASN A 504 -44.04 25.48 16.38
C ASN A 504 -42.96 25.66 17.47
N ASP A 505 -41.86 24.91 17.36
CA ASP A 505 -40.74 24.99 18.30
C ASP A 505 -40.03 26.34 18.22
N ASP A 506 -39.77 26.84 17.01
CA ASP A 506 -39.17 28.16 16.80
C ASP A 506 -40.07 29.29 17.31
N ARG A 507 -41.37 29.23 17.02
CA ARG A 507 -42.34 30.24 17.50
C ARG A 507 -42.42 30.26 19.03
N SER A 508 -42.38 29.08 19.66
CA SER A 508 -42.36 28.98 21.13
C SER A 508 -41.07 29.52 21.74
N THR A 509 -39.94 29.30 21.07
CA THR A 509 -38.61 29.76 21.51
C THR A 509 -38.48 31.27 21.36
N LEU A 510 -38.97 31.84 20.26
CA LEU A 510 -39.08 33.28 20.03
C LEU A 510 -39.98 33.95 21.06
N ALA A 511 -41.15 33.37 21.37
CA ALA A 511 -42.05 33.90 22.39
C ALA A 511 -41.45 33.91 23.80
N ARG A 512 -40.57 32.95 24.11
CA ARG A 512 -39.85 32.86 25.39
C ARG A 512 -38.63 33.78 25.46
N GLY A 513 -38.07 34.19 24.31
CA GLY A 513 -36.85 34.99 24.24
C GLY A 513 -35.58 34.30 24.76
N LYS A 514 -35.68 33.02 25.13
CA LYS A 514 -34.62 32.23 25.79
C LYS A 514 -34.54 30.83 25.18
N THR A 515 -33.33 30.32 25.05
CA THR A 515 -33.06 28.94 24.60
C THR A 515 -31.99 28.28 25.47
N THR A 516 -31.88 26.96 25.41
CA THR A 516 -30.77 26.24 26.05
C THR A 516 -29.64 26.02 25.05
N ARG A 517 -28.41 25.94 25.57
CA ARG A 517 -27.23 25.65 24.75
C ARG A 517 -27.38 24.35 23.93
N ASP A 518 -27.87 23.29 24.55
CA ASP A 518 -28.03 21.99 23.88
C ASP A 518 -29.11 22.06 22.78
N ALA A 519 -30.20 22.79 23.01
CA ALA A 519 -31.25 22.97 22.01
C ALA A 519 -30.74 23.78 20.81
N LEU A 520 -29.95 24.82 21.05
CA LEU A 520 -29.33 25.62 20.00
C LEU A 520 -28.33 24.79 19.18
N LEU A 521 -27.45 24.03 19.85
CA LEU A 521 -26.48 23.16 19.18
C LEU A 521 -27.17 22.09 18.33
N LYS A 522 -28.22 21.45 18.86
CA LYS A 522 -29.03 20.47 18.14
C LYS A 522 -29.69 21.10 16.91
N ARG A 523 -30.31 22.28 17.05
CA ARG A 523 -30.93 23.02 15.96
C ARG A 523 -29.95 23.34 14.83
N ILE A 524 -28.78 23.87 15.17
CA ILE A 524 -27.72 24.21 14.20
C ILE A 524 -27.23 22.96 13.46
N THR A 525 -27.10 21.83 14.17
CA THR A 525 -26.53 20.60 13.62
C THR A 525 -27.52 19.81 12.75
N GLU A 526 -28.81 19.81 13.11
CA GLU A 526 -29.84 19.02 12.42
C GLU A 526 -30.42 19.71 11.17
N ASP A 527 -30.45 21.05 11.17
CA ASP A 527 -31.01 21.81 10.04
C ASP A 527 -29.99 21.95 8.90
N HIS A 528 -30.32 21.37 7.76
CA HIS A 528 -29.50 21.39 6.55
C HIS A 528 -29.24 22.79 6.00
N SER A 529 -30.10 23.76 6.34
CA SER A 529 -29.92 25.15 5.92
C SER A 529 -28.84 25.89 6.70
N PHE A 530 -28.42 25.37 7.86
CA PHE A 530 -27.34 25.90 8.69
C PHE A 530 -26.06 25.08 8.58
N MET A 531 -26.19 23.75 8.60
CA MET A 531 -25.07 22.81 8.52
C MET A 531 -25.34 21.74 7.49
N THR A 532 -24.44 21.63 6.51
CA THR A 532 -24.49 20.55 5.52
C THR A 532 -23.67 19.37 6.01
N ALA A 533 -24.35 18.23 6.23
CA ALA A 533 -23.71 17.00 6.65
C ALA A 533 -22.82 16.44 5.53
N HIS A 534 -21.62 16.03 5.91
CA HIS A 534 -20.63 15.35 5.07
C HIS A 534 -20.13 14.12 5.82
N TYR A 535 -19.52 13.19 5.10
CA TYR A 535 -18.88 12.03 5.69
C TYR A 535 -17.50 11.79 5.08
N ALA A 536 -16.60 11.27 5.90
CA ALA A 536 -15.30 10.76 5.48
C ALA A 536 -15.15 9.33 5.99
N ILE A 537 -14.67 8.44 5.13
CA ILE A 537 -14.36 7.05 5.49
C ILE A 537 -12.84 6.95 5.52
N LEU A 538 -12.29 6.81 6.72
CA LEU A 538 -10.86 6.68 6.93
C LEU A 538 -10.48 5.21 7.01
N ARG A 539 -9.47 4.83 6.22
CA ARG A 539 -8.83 3.51 6.29
C ARG A 539 -7.67 3.53 7.29
N ALA A 540 -7.08 2.37 7.55
CA ALA A 540 -5.94 2.25 8.48
C ALA A 540 -4.83 3.27 8.14
N GLY A 541 -4.45 4.09 9.12
CA GLY A 541 -3.39 5.10 8.98
C GLY A 541 -3.77 6.41 8.28
N GLN A 542 -5.00 6.55 7.74
CA GLN A 542 -5.41 7.78 7.04
C GLN A 542 -5.99 8.83 7.98
N THR A 543 -5.71 10.10 7.67
CA THR A 543 -6.25 11.27 8.35
C THR A 543 -7.30 12.00 7.49
N LEU A 544 -8.00 12.97 8.08
CA LEU A 544 -8.99 13.79 7.36
C LEU A 544 -8.39 14.63 6.22
N ALA A 545 -7.08 14.87 6.23
CA ALA A 545 -6.40 15.60 5.16
C ALA A 545 -6.24 14.75 3.88
N ASP A 546 -6.11 13.43 4.04
CA ASP A 546 -5.86 12.49 2.95
C ASP A 546 -7.14 12.13 2.18
N VAL A 547 -8.31 12.37 2.78
CA VAL A 547 -9.61 11.93 2.25
C VAL A 547 -10.53 13.11 2.05
N LYS A 548 -10.93 13.35 0.80
CA LYS A 548 -11.94 14.35 0.46
C LYS A 548 -13.32 13.96 1.04
N PRO A 549 -13.91 14.78 1.92
CA PRO A 549 -15.25 14.51 2.45
C PRO A 549 -16.32 14.48 1.35
N LYS A 550 -17.26 13.54 1.46
CA LYS A 550 -18.41 13.42 0.55
C LYS A 550 -19.64 14.04 1.19
N ALA A 551 -20.46 14.72 0.38
CA ALA A 551 -21.69 15.33 0.86
C ALA A 551 -22.76 14.28 1.21
N GLY A 552 -23.52 14.55 2.26
CA GLY A 552 -24.63 13.72 2.72
C GLY A 552 -24.38 13.02 4.05
N ALA A 553 -25.38 12.24 4.47
CA ALA A 553 -25.29 11.42 5.65
C ALA A 553 -24.27 10.28 5.47
N ALA A 554 -23.72 9.80 6.58
CA ALA A 554 -22.84 8.64 6.58
C ALA A 554 -23.53 7.43 5.91
N PRO A 555 -22.89 6.80 4.91
CA PRO A 555 -23.48 5.69 4.19
C PRO A 555 -23.65 4.48 5.12
N LYS A 556 -24.62 3.64 4.81
CA LYS A 556 -24.84 2.35 5.47
C LYS A 556 -24.91 1.23 4.43
N VAL A 557 -24.49 0.03 4.82
CA VAL A 557 -24.70 -1.18 4.03
C VAL A 557 -26.15 -1.60 4.21
N ASN A 558 -26.89 -1.67 3.10
CA ASN A 558 -28.31 -2.03 3.13
C ASN A 558 -28.46 -3.53 2.91
N VAL A 559 -28.94 -4.22 3.95
CA VAL A 559 -29.24 -5.66 3.93
C VAL A 559 -30.75 -5.82 3.87
N THR A 560 -31.28 -6.24 2.73
CA THR A 560 -32.72 -6.45 2.55
C THR A 560 -33.05 -7.94 2.48
N LEU A 561 -34.09 -8.36 3.19
CA LEU A 561 -34.61 -9.72 3.08
C LEU A 561 -35.95 -9.72 2.37
N GLU A 562 -36.02 -10.48 1.28
CA GLU A 562 -37.17 -10.54 0.39
C GLU A 562 -37.59 -11.99 0.13
N ARG A 563 -38.88 -12.21 -0.13
CA ARG A 563 -39.38 -13.50 -0.63
C ARG A 563 -39.43 -13.44 -2.16
N ARG A 564 -38.69 -14.33 -2.83
CA ARG A 564 -38.59 -14.34 -4.30
C ARG A 564 -39.72 -15.14 -4.95
N THR A 565 -40.00 -16.32 -4.43
CA THR A 565 -41.08 -17.21 -4.92
C THR A 565 -41.53 -18.15 -3.80
N GLY A 566 -42.81 -18.12 -3.46
CA GLY A 566 -43.37 -18.93 -2.37
C GLY A 566 -42.71 -18.64 -1.01
N SER A 567 -42.24 -19.68 -0.34
CA SER A 567 -41.55 -19.61 0.96
C SER A 567 -40.04 -19.32 0.85
N LYS A 568 -39.47 -19.20 -0.36
CA LYS A 568 -38.03 -19.00 -0.55
C LYS A 568 -37.64 -17.55 -0.23
N THR A 569 -36.86 -17.40 0.83
CA THR A 569 -36.25 -16.13 1.23
C THR A 569 -34.92 -15.92 0.54
N VAL A 570 -34.56 -14.66 0.34
CA VAL A 570 -33.33 -14.21 -0.29
C VAL A 570 -32.82 -13.01 0.49
N THR A 571 -31.51 -13.00 0.77
CA THR A 571 -30.82 -11.89 1.41
C THR A 571 -30.08 -11.10 0.32
N LYS A 572 -30.34 -9.80 0.22
CA LYS A 572 -29.66 -8.90 -0.72
C LYS A 572 -28.85 -7.86 0.03
N VAL A 573 -27.67 -7.54 -0.48
CA VAL A 573 -26.72 -6.63 0.16
C VAL A 573 -26.23 -5.63 -0.85
N SER A 574 -26.41 -4.34 -0.57
CA SER A 574 -25.99 -3.25 -1.46
C SER A 574 -25.18 -2.20 -0.72
N ASN A 575 -24.54 -1.30 -1.50
CA ASN A 575 -23.71 -0.19 -1.00
C ASN A 575 -22.42 -0.65 -0.31
N LEU A 576 -21.81 -1.72 -0.82
CA LEU A 576 -20.58 -2.33 -0.28
C LEU A 576 -19.32 -1.60 -0.76
N GLU A 577 -19.35 -1.08 -2.00
CA GLU A 577 -18.22 -0.45 -2.66
C GLU A 577 -17.79 0.84 -1.96
N VAL A 578 -18.75 1.55 -1.32
CA VAL A 578 -18.49 2.76 -0.56
C VAL A 578 -17.54 2.50 0.61
N PHE A 579 -17.53 1.27 1.13
CA PHE A 579 -16.61 0.82 2.19
C PHE A 579 -15.36 0.11 1.65
N GLY A 580 -15.14 0.13 0.33
CA GLY A 580 -14.02 -0.56 -0.31
C GLY A 580 -14.17 -2.08 -0.32
N ILE A 581 -15.37 -2.61 -0.10
CA ILE A 581 -15.62 -4.06 -0.13
C ILE A 581 -16.01 -4.46 -1.53
N ILE A 582 -15.34 -5.49 -2.05
CA ILE A 582 -15.54 -5.99 -3.40
C ILE A 582 -16.73 -6.98 -3.40
N PRO A 583 -17.83 -6.68 -4.11
CA PRO A 583 -19.03 -7.53 -4.11
C PRO A 583 -18.78 -8.97 -4.58
N ASN A 584 -17.91 -9.17 -5.57
CA ASN A 584 -17.59 -10.49 -6.12
C ASN A 584 -16.89 -11.38 -5.09
N LEU A 585 -15.86 -10.85 -4.41
CA LEU A 585 -15.13 -11.60 -3.38
C LEU A 585 -16.02 -11.92 -2.17
N LEU A 586 -16.87 -10.97 -1.78
CA LEU A 586 -17.86 -11.21 -0.73
C LEU A 586 -18.85 -12.31 -1.15
N ALA A 587 -19.32 -12.30 -2.40
CA ALA A 587 -20.24 -13.31 -2.92
C ALA A 587 -19.61 -14.70 -2.88
N GLU A 588 -18.37 -14.87 -3.34
CA GLU A 588 -17.65 -16.14 -3.28
C GLU A 588 -17.44 -16.65 -1.84
N GLU A 589 -17.09 -15.76 -0.91
CA GLU A 589 -16.97 -16.12 0.50
C GLU A 589 -18.31 -16.58 1.07
N LEU A 590 -19.39 -15.84 0.80
CA LEU A 590 -20.73 -16.18 1.27
C LEU A 590 -21.25 -17.47 0.62
N GLN A 591 -20.92 -17.73 -0.64
CA GLN A 591 -21.25 -18.98 -1.33
C GLN A 591 -20.66 -20.17 -0.58
N LYS A 592 -19.37 -20.10 -0.26
CA LYS A 592 -18.63 -21.15 0.46
C LYS A 592 -19.12 -21.30 1.90
N LYS A 593 -19.31 -20.20 2.62
CA LYS A 593 -19.72 -20.21 4.04
C LYS A 593 -21.17 -20.61 4.26
N CYS A 594 -22.07 -20.14 3.41
CA CYS A 594 -23.50 -20.39 3.55
C CYS A 594 -23.96 -21.64 2.80
N ALA A 595 -23.07 -22.31 2.07
CA ALA A 595 -23.39 -23.43 1.17
C ALA A 595 -24.62 -23.13 0.29
N SER A 596 -24.73 -21.88 -0.18
CA SER A 596 -25.91 -21.32 -0.84
C SER A 596 -25.52 -20.65 -2.15
N SER A 597 -26.45 -20.60 -3.11
CA SER A 597 -26.22 -19.89 -4.37
C SER A 597 -26.13 -18.38 -4.12
N THR A 598 -25.10 -17.75 -4.69
CA THR A 598 -24.88 -16.31 -4.66
C THR A 598 -24.75 -15.73 -6.06
N SER A 599 -25.24 -14.52 -6.28
CA SER A 599 -25.07 -13.79 -7.54
C SER A 599 -24.83 -12.32 -7.29
N VAL A 600 -24.03 -11.67 -8.14
CA VAL A 600 -23.78 -10.23 -8.10
C VAL A 600 -24.47 -9.59 -9.30
N ALA A 601 -25.28 -8.55 -9.05
CA ALA A 601 -26.00 -7.82 -10.09
C ALA A 601 -25.97 -6.32 -9.80
N GLN A 602 -26.30 -5.48 -10.79
CA GLN A 602 -26.46 -4.04 -10.55
C GLN A 602 -27.61 -3.82 -9.55
N ALA A 603 -27.39 -3.00 -8.52
CA ALA A 603 -28.38 -2.71 -7.49
C ALA A 603 -29.58 -1.93 -8.09
N ASN A 604 -30.79 -2.38 -7.78
CA ASN A 604 -32.02 -1.79 -8.31
C ASN A 604 -32.25 -0.37 -7.75
N GLY A 605 -32.39 0.63 -8.63
CA GLY A 605 -32.64 2.03 -8.26
C GLY A 605 -31.39 2.80 -7.81
N ALA A 606 -30.21 2.18 -7.81
CA ALA A 606 -28.93 2.83 -7.51
C ALA A 606 -28.25 3.34 -8.80
N PRO A 607 -27.34 4.34 -8.70
CA PRO A 607 -26.57 4.80 -9.85
C PRO A 607 -25.76 3.66 -10.48
N LYS A 608 -25.52 3.76 -11.81
CA LYS A 608 -24.74 2.78 -12.58
C LYS A 608 -23.39 2.52 -11.90
N GLY A 609 -23.07 1.26 -11.64
CA GLY A 609 -21.83 0.84 -10.99
C GLY A 609 -21.95 0.41 -9.53
N VAL A 610 -23.07 0.69 -8.84
CA VAL A 610 -23.35 0.08 -7.53
C VAL A 610 -23.92 -1.32 -7.74
N MET A 611 -23.24 -2.33 -7.23
CA MET A 611 -23.62 -3.72 -7.30
C MET A 611 -24.32 -4.16 -6.01
N GLU A 612 -25.13 -5.20 -6.15
CA GLU A 612 -25.87 -5.87 -5.11
C GLU A 612 -25.49 -7.36 -5.13
N VAL A 613 -25.13 -7.88 -3.95
CA VAL A 613 -24.88 -9.31 -3.73
C VAL A 613 -26.18 -9.94 -3.26
N LEU A 614 -26.66 -10.92 -4.00
CA LEU A 614 -27.84 -11.72 -3.68
C LEU A 614 -27.38 -13.09 -3.18
N VAL A 615 -27.89 -13.50 -2.02
CA VAL A 615 -27.62 -14.81 -1.39
C VAL A 615 -28.94 -15.51 -1.14
N GLN A 616 -29.05 -16.77 -1.54
CA GLN A 616 -30.25 -17.58 -1.28
C GLN A 616 -30.38 -17.91 0.22
N GLY A 617 -31.58 -17.75 0.78
CA GLY A 617 -31.87 -18.00 2.20
C GLY A 617 -31.77 -16.76 3.10
N ASP A 618 -32.10 -16.93 4.38
CA ASP A 618 -31.87 -15.91 5.42
C ASP A 618 -30.45 -16.12 5.99
N GLN A 619 -29.50 -15.29 5.54
CA GLN A 619 -28.08 -15.43 5.88
C GLN A 619 -27.55 -14.22 6.67
N ARG A 620 -28.40 -13.52 7.42
CA ARG A 620 -28.04 -12.30 8.18
C ARG A 620 -26.82 -12.48 9.06
N ARG A 621 -26.76 -13.59 9.83
CA ARG A 621 -25.67 -13.85 10.78
C ARG A 621 -24.33 -14.07 10.08
N ALA A 622 -24.35 -14.87 9.01
CA ALA A 622 -23.15 -15.14 8.22
C ALA A 622 -22.64 -13.86 7.54
N LEU A 623 -23.55 -13.05 7.02
CA LEU A 623 -23.25 -11.75 6.43
C LEU A 623 -22.67 -10.77 7.45
N GLU A 624 -23.31 -10.60 8.61
CA GLU A 624 -22.82 -9.69 9.66
C GLU A 624 -21.40 -10.10 10.10
N THR A 625 -21.17 -11.41 10.26
CA THR A 625 -19.82 -11.93 10.57
C THR A 625 -18.81 -11.63 9.45
N ALA A 626 -19.21 -11.74 8.18
CA ALA A 626 -18.35 -11.45 7.03
C ALA A 626 -18.04 -9.95 6.91
N LEU A 627 -19.01 -9.08 7.21
CA LEU A 627 -18.85 -7.61 7.18
C LEU A 627 -18.02 -7.12 8.37
N LEU A 628 -18.22 -7.67 9.58
CA LEU A 628 -17.40 -7.37 10.76
C LEU A 628 -15.91 -7.68 10.53
N ARG A 629 -15.61 -8.80 9.86
CA ARG A 629 -14.23 -9.15 9.47
C ARG A 629 -13.59 -8.14 8.51
N ARG A 630 -14.39 -7.34 7.82
CA ARG A 630 -13.97 -6.29 6.88
C ARG A 630 -14.05 -4.88 7.51
N GLY A 631 -14.09 -4.80 8.84
CA GLY A 631 -14.04 -3.53 9.57
C GLY A 631 -15.35 -2.76 9.68
N LEU A 632 -16.47 -3.29 9.16
CA LEU A 632 -17.78 -2.67 9.30
C LEU A 632 -18.36 -2.91 10.70
N LYS A 633 -18.71 -1.84 11.41
CA LYS A 633 -19.44 -1.92 12.68
C LYS A 633 -20.94 -2.15 12.42
N SER A 634 -21.62 -2.83 13.35
CA SER A 634 -23.06 -3.11 13.24
C SER A 634 -23.92 -1.85 13.06
N GLN A 635 -23.49 -0.70 13.61
CA GLN A 635 -24.14 0.61 13.43
C GLN A 635 -24.19 1.12 11.96
N TRP A 636 -23.33 0.59 11.09
CA TRP A 636 -23.29 0.94 9.66
C TRP A 636 -23.99 -0.10 8.79
N ILE A 637 -24.65 -1.09 9.40
CA ILE A 637 -25.41 -2.13 8.71
C ILE A 637 -26.88 -1.88 8.99
N GLU A 638 -27.66 -1.60 7.95
CA GLU A 638 -29.10 -1.44 8.04
C GLU A 638 -29.80 -2.69 7.53
N VAL A 639 -30.55 -3.36 8.41
CA VAL A 639 -31.25 -4.61 8.08
C VAL A 639 -32.74 -4.34 7.93
N VAL A 640 -33.24 -4.48 6.71
CA VAL A 640 -34.66 -4.32 6.37
C VAL A 640 -35.27 -5.68 6.07
N ASP A 641 -36.16 -6.15 6.95
CA ASP A 641 -36.86 -7.42 6.78
C ASP A 641 -38.23 -7.21 6.14
N LYS A 642 -38.35 -7.46 4.82
CA LYS A 642 -39.63 -7.39 4.10
C LYS A 642 -40.39 -8.72 4.13
N THR A 643 -39.89 -9.74 4.82
CA THR A 643 -40.56 -11.05 4.91
C THR A 643 -41.68 -11.08 5.95
N LYS A 644 -41.67 -10.11 6.88
CA LYS A 644 -42.72 -9.90 7.88
C LYS A 644 -43.67 -8.81 7.40
N LYS A 645 -44.98 -8.96 7.64
CA LYS A 645 -45.95 -7.90 7.36
C LYS A 645 -45.54 -6.66 8.15
N LYS A 646 -45.49 -5.50 7.48
CA LYS A 646 -45.33 -4.20 8.16
C LYS A 646 -46.41 -4.11 9.24
N LYS A 647 -46.00 -4.03 10.50
CA LYS A 647 -46.88 -3.65 11.60
C LYS A 647 -47.04 -2.14 11.61
#